data_AF-A0A7S0QI61-F1
#
_entry.id   AF-A0A7S0QI61-F1
#
_cell.length_a   1.000
_cell.length_b   1.000
_cell.length_c   1.000
_cell.angle_alpha   90.00
_cell.angle_beta   90.00
_cell.angle_gamma   90.00
#
_symmetry.space_group_name_H-M   'P 1'
#
loop_
_entity.id
_entity.type
_entity.pdbx_description
1 polymer ?
#
loop_
_entity_poly.entity_id
_entity_poly.type
_entity_poly.pdbx_seq_one_letter_code
_entity_poly.pdbx_strand_id
1 'polypeptide(L)'
;MSDIYSRTVAKDLLKIEAVGKGHFLRARTILDGLPYDLKALQSFDEPPVLPSSGRLELHFASTVTRSNLSQMSAQTLQNLCKLLSDAAAIASVASTAVAGTGASASAPNKGAAPRLNAVGGSLQLIETVIAGDMTLSIEQAQALMQLLRSSDDRVGFACHVIHRLVTSAEPGQLLSLLTEQERLAARRLLGPVAYGFTKNNPTGHHRLDLAFKEDRKVAVLLCEIKIREAKKEHRHRTEFARLAAMEGASGALEHVDRVWRNSTLSGRSFDWQAHWAVPREGILEFDFVQISRPQELEAGVEAISANAWERFMLDIKDMDRVDAVVEFRRLSDTACFMVKQVEEILETFSVEYSNLRVEILIICFSRTIDFLGLHGVAGLYAAAPPQERQALRDRLGPCNLLEPAAAVDYYELDLVRPEHRAVAQELVLLSAVEPGENIADETLDGVAFSVPISWLRNLPTKGQFSCCYVRDHKLLEDCLSKAAAVYRGSVCRARRSPSGFGWALEHRHCRIRDKLRAQFCSVEECFAALDEDSSGTLNRRELAVGLAKVGVWLDGREVNALLDALDTDGGGTVDIKEFKAFVQGGSSVQTWTPASHPIARPRSLEGSILHTGKKIEGGSIGPSSQAGSQPGSRVSSRPSSRPGSRPTSRMSKGNGAGSNDGVEGGL
;
A
#
# COMPACT_ATOMS: atom_id res chain seq x y z
N MET A 1 -1.77 -42.85 21.13
CA MET A 1 -0.74 -43.42 20.25
C MET A 1 -0.44 -44.91 20.47
N SER A 2 -0.97 -45.54 21.51
CA SER A 2 -0.85 -47.01 21.73
C SER A 2 -1.72 -47.84 20.77
N ASP A 3 -2.81 -47.26 20.26
CA ASP A 3 -3.73 -47.89 19.32
C ASP A 3 -3.29 -47.70 17.85
N ILE A 4 -3.39 -48.78 17.06
CA ILE A 4 -3.03 -48.82 15.64
C ILE A 4 -3.93 -47.89 14.82
N TYR A 5 -5.23 -47.84 15.12
CA TYR A 5 -6.16 -46.98 14.39
C TYR A 5 -5.82 -45.50 14.57
N SER A 6 -5.59 -45.08 15.81
CA SER A 6 -5.12 -43.73 16.15
C SER A 6 -3.82 -43.35 15.43
N ARG A 7 -2.88 -44.30 15.26
CA ARG A 7 -1.66 -44.05 14.50
C ARG A 7 -1.96 -43.86 13.02
N THR A 8 -2.80 -44.70 12.42
CA THR A 8 -3.19 -44.57 11.00
C THR A 8 -3.83 -43.21 10.72
N VAL A 9 -4.77 -42.78 11.56
CA VAL A 9 -5.40 -41.46 11.44
C VAL A 9 -4.38 -40.33 11.52
N ALA A 10 -3.43 -40.39 12.46
CA ALA A 10 -2.35 -39.41 12.56
C ALA A 10 -1.46 -39.39 11.30
N LYS A 11 -1.17 -40.55 10.69
CA LYS A 11 -0.41 -40.62 9.43
C LYS A 11 -1.17 -39.97 8.28
N ASP A 12 -2.47 -40.23 8.17
CA ASP A 12 -3.30 -39.69 7.09
C ASP A 12 -3.44 -38.17 7.20
N LEU A 13 -3.57 -37.63 8.42
CA LEU A 13 -3.60 -36.18 8.65
C LEU A 13 -2.29 -35.48 8.26
N LEU A 14 -1.14 -36.08 8.56
CA LEU A 14 0.17 -35.55 8.15
C LEU A 14 0.38 -35.64 6.63
N LYS A 15 -0.15 -36.68 5.98
CA LYS A 15 -0.16 -36.79 4.52
C LYS A 15 -1.04 -35.71 3.88
N ILE A 16 -2.19 -35.39 4.47
CA ILE A 16 -3.06 -34.30 4.01
C ILE A 16 -2.33 -32.95 4.07
N GLU A 17 -1.57 -32.70 5.13
CA GLU A 17 -0.70 -31.50 5.23
C GLU A 17 0.35 -31.45 4.10
N ALA A 18 1.05 -32.56 3.84
CA ALA A 18 2.05 -32.64 2.78
C ALA A 18 1.46 -32.44 1.37
N VAL A 19 0.30 -33.05 1.09
CA VAL A 19 -0.41 -32.93 -0.20
C VAL A 19 -1.07 -31.56 -0.34
N GLY A 20 -1.42 -30.93 0.79
CA GLY A 20 -2.15 -29.68 0.84
C GLY A 20 -1.43 -28.49 0.22
N LYS A 21 -0.17 -28.58 -0.23
CA LYS A 21 0.60 -27.46 -0.83
C LYS A 21 0.47 -26.14 -0.04
N GLY A 22 0.38 -26.23 1.30
CA GLY A 22 0.14 -25.08 2.17
C GLY A 22 -1.33 -24.64 2.29
N HIS A 23 -2.32 -25.53 2.12
CA HIS A 23 -3.76 -25.36 2.39
C HIS A 23 -4.21 -25.85 3.78
N PHE A 24 -3.39 -26.68 4.43
CA PHE A 24 -3.53 -27.11 5.81
C PHE A 24 -2.14 -27.02 6.43
N LEU A 25 -2.03 -26.29 7.53
CA LEU A 25 -0.78 -26.13 8.27
C LEU A 25 -0.97 -26.65 9.68
N ARG A 26 -0.05 -27.47 10.16
CA ARG A 26 -0.04 -27.90 11.54
C ARG A 26 0.42 -26.75 12.44
N ALA A 27 -0.54 -26.13 13.12
CA ALA A 27 -0.36 -24.98 13.98
C ALA A 27 0.28 -25.33 15.33
N ARG A 28 0.02 -26.55 15.84
CA ARG A 28 0.59 -27.01 17.12
C ARG A 28 0.58 -28.53 17.20
N THR A 29 1.63 -29.08 17.80
CA THR A 29 1.71 -30.49 18.17
C THR A 29 2.03 -30.61 19.65
N ILE A 30 1.27 -31.44 20.37
CA ILE A 30 1.41 -31.65 21.82
C ILE A 30 1.50 -33.14 22.08
N LEU A 31 2.47 -33.57 22.89
CA LEU A 31 2.56 -34.93 23.41
C LEU A 31 2.44 -34.89 24.93
N ASP A 32 1.42 -35.56 25.47
CA ASP A 32 1.17 -35.67 26.91
C ASP A 32 1.16 -34.29 27.64
N GLY A 33 0.58 -33.29 26.98
CA GLY A 33 0.43 -31.92 27.52
C GLY A 33 1.62 -30.98 27.26
N LEU A 34 2.72 -31.46 26.69
CA LEU A 34 3.91 -30.66 26.38
C LEU A 34 4.07 -30.42 24.87
N PRO A 35 4.60 -29.26 24.44
CA PRO A 35 4.94 -29.03 23.04
C PRO A 35 5.87 -30.12 22.51
N TYR A 36 5.57 -30.65 21.32
CA TYR A 36 6.32 -31.73 20.72
C TYR A 36 6.69 -31.37 19.28
N ASP A 37 7.98 -31.37 18.96
CA ASP A 37 8.47 -31.04 17.63
C ASP A 37 8.43 -32.27 16.72
N LEU A 38 7.29 -32.42 16.04
CA LEU A 38 7.07 -33.49 15.08
C LEU A 38 7.58 -33.03 13.72
N LYS A 39 8.52 -33.76 13.10
CA LYS A 39 9.04 -33.38 11.77
C LYS A 39 7.93 -33.31 10.72
N ALA A 40 8.00 -32.30 9.85
CA ALA A 40 7.14 -32.21 8.67
C ALA A 40 7.56 -33.29 7.65
N LEU A 41 6.58 -33.84 6.93
CA LEU A 41 6.85 -34.75 5.83
C LEU A 41 7.45 -33.98 4.65
N GLN A 42 8.58 -34.43 4.12
CA GLN A 42 9.23 -33.80 2.97
C GLN A 42 8.63 -34.29 1.63
N SER A 43 8.09 -35.51 1.61
CA SER A 43 7.40 -36.10 0.46
C SER A 43 6.24 -36.99 0.92
N PHE A 44 5.29 -37.27 0.01
CA PHE A 44 4.13 -38.12 0.28
C PHE A 44 4.50 -39.58 0.58
N ASP A 45 5.60 -40.05 -0.02
CA ASP A 45 6.06 -41.44 0.06
C ASP A 45 6.87 -41.73 1.34
N GLU A 46 7.27 -40.69 2.08
CA GLU A 46 7.97 -40.84 3.34
C GLU A 46 7.00 -41.27 4.46
N PRO A 47 7.30 -42.34 5.23
CA PRO A 47 6.47 -42.71 6.37
C PRO A 47 6.71 -41.74 7.54
N PRO A 48 5.67 -41.09 8.08
CA PRO A 48 5.84 -40.14 9.19
C PRO A 48 6.30 -40.87 10.47
N VAL A 49 7.32 -40.29 11.12
CA VAL A 49 7.86 -40.80 12.39
C VAL A 49 6.97 -40.33 13.53
N LEU A 50 6.16 -41.25 14.06
CA LEU A 50 5.23 -40.97 15.16
C LEU A 50 5.74 -41.57 16.49
N PRO A 51 5.47 -40.92 17.64
CA PRO A 51 5.84 -41.47 18.95
C PRO A 51 5.14 -42.81 19.22
N SER A 52 5.85 -43.72 19.90
CA SER A 52 5.39 -45.08 20.18
C SER A 52 4.27 -45.16 21.22
N SER A 53 4.13 -44.17 22.09
CA SER A 53 3.12 -44.11 23.15
C SER A 53 2.78 -42.65 23.48
N GLY A 54 1.75 -42.44 24.31
CA GLY A 54 1.29 -41.11 24.71
C GLY A 54 0.03 -40.62 23.97
N ARG A 55 -0.48 -39.48 24.42
CA ARG A 55 -1.58 -38.72 23.83
C ARG A 55 -0.99 -37.62 22.96
N LEU A 56 -1.07 -37.83 21.64
CA LEU A 56 -0.63 -36.87 20.63
C LEU A 56 -1.84 -36.01 20.22
N GLU A 57 -1.74 -34.71 20.40
CA GLU A 57 -2.74 -33.73 19.93
C GLU A 57 -2.14 -32.96 18.75
N LEU A 58 -2.82 -33.05 17.60
CA LEU A 58 -2.44 -32.36 16.37
C LEU A 58 -3.47 -31.26 16.10
N HIS A 59 -3.03 -30.01 16.08
CA HIS A 59 -3.86 -28.87 15.73
C HIS A 59 -3.52 -28.41 14.32
N PHE A 60 -4.48 -28.48 13.41
CA PHE A 60 -4.34 -27.99 12.05
C PHE A 60 -5.10 -26.66 11.89
N ALA A 61 -4.48 -25.71 11.21
CA ALA A 61 -5.09 -24.50 10.70
C ALA A 61 -5.29 -24.67 9.19
N SER A 62 -6.50 -24.47 8.70
CA SER A 62 -6.73 -24.41 7.25
C SER A 62 -6.28 -23.05 6.72
N THR A 63 -5.46 -23.06 5.69
CA THR A 63 -4.97 -21.90 4.94
C THR A 63 -5.64 -21.79 3.57
N VAL A 64 -6.59 -22.66 3.25
CA VAL A 64 -7.59 -22.38 2.21
C VAL A 64 -8.21 -21.03 2.58
N THR A 65 -8.15 -20.08 1.66
CA THR A 65 -8.97 -18.87 1.73
C THR A 65 -10.38 -19.31 2.08
N ARG A 66 -10.84 -19.03 3.31
CA ARG A 66 -12.26 -19.01 3.59
C ARG A 66 -12.79 -17.74 2.96
N SER A 67 -12.80 -17.71 1.62
CA SER A 67 -13.58 -16.75 0.84
C SER A 67 -15.07 -16.83 1.20
N ASN A 68 -15.47 -17.90 1.89
CA ASN A 68 -16.73 -18.01 2.60
C ASN A 68 -16.44 -18.23 4.10
N LEU A 69 -16.08 -17.18 4.84
CA LEU A 69 -16.50 -17.15 6.24
C LEU A 69 -18.02 -17.29 6.19
N SER A 70 -18.56 -18.39 6.71
CA SER A 70 -19.99 -18.62 6.68
C SER A 70 -20.64 -17.56 7.55
N GLN A 71 -21.22 -16.55 6.92
CA GLN A 71 -22.04 -15.58 7.61
C GLN A 71 -23.14 -16.36 8.35
N MET A 72 -23.43 -15.96 9.59
CA MET A 72 -24.48 -16.58 10.37
C MET A 72 -25.78 -16.62 9.55
N SER A 73 -26.33 -17.82 9.35
CA SER A 73 -27.57 -17.98 8.59
C SER A 73 -28.75 -17.35 9.33
N ALA A 74 -29.77 -16.88 8.59
CA ALA A 74 -30.98 -16.33 9.19
C ALA A 74 -31.67 -17.33 10.15
N GLN A 75 -31.65 -18.63 9.81
CA GLN A 75 -32.19 -19.68 10.67
C GLN A 75 -31.39 -19.84 11.97
N THR A 76 -30.05 -19.81 11.88
CA THR A 76 -29.16 -19.86 13.05
C THR A 76 -29.40 -18.67 13.96
N LEU A 77 -29.50 -17.46 13.40
CA LEU A 77 -29.83 -16.25 14.13
C LEU A 77 -31.20 -16.38 14.82
N GLN A 78 -32.24 -16.81 14.10
CA GLN A 78 -33.58 -16.94 14.66
C GLN A 78 -33.63 -17.96 15.81
N ASN A 79 -32.94 -19.08 15.67
CA ASN A 79 -32.81 -20.09 16.72
C ASN A 79 -32.07 -19.52 17.95
N LEU A 80 -30.98 -18.77 17.73
CA LEU A 80 -30.21 -18.14 18.80
C LEU A 80 -31.03 -17.06 19.53
N CYS A 81 -31.72 -16.20 18.78
CA CYS A 81 -32.61 -15.18 19.34
C CYS A 81 -33.72 -15.80 20.18
N LYS A 82 -34.31 -16.92 19.71
CA LYS A 82 -35.32 -17.66 20.47
C LYS A 82 -34.74 -18.24 21.75
N LEU A 83 -33.59 -18.91 21.68
CA LEU A 83 -32.91 -19.48 22.85
C LEU A 83 -32.54 -18.41 23.89
N LEU A 84 -32.05 -17.25 23.46
CA LEU A 84 -31.71 -16.13 24.34
C LEU A 84 -32.95 -15.48 24.95
N SER A 85 -34.05 -15.38 24.18
CA SER A 85 -35.33 -14.85 24.67
C SER A 85 -35.96 -15.80 25.70
N ASP A 86 -35.92 -17.10 25.43
CA ASP A 86 -36.43 -18.16 26.32
C ASP A 86 -35.58 -18.25 27.60
N ALA A 87 -34.25 -18.17 27.48
CA ALA A 87 -33.34 -18.10 28.63
C ALA A 87 -33.56 -16.83 29.47
N ALA A 88 -33.83 -15.68 28.84
CA ALA A 88 -34.16 -14.45 29.54
C ALA A 88 -35.53 -14.53 30.23
N ALA A 89 -36.51 -15.22 29.64
CA ALA A 89 -37.80 -15.50 30.26
C ALA A 89 -37.61 -16.40 31.50
N ILE A 90 -36.83 -17.48 31.37
CA ILE A 90 -36.52 -18.40 32.47
C ILE A 90 -35.75 -17.70 33.59
N ALA A 91 -34.77 -16.84 33.28
CA ALA A 91 -34.04 -16.06 34.28
C ALA A 91 -34.95 -15.09 35.04
N SER A 92 -35.92 -14.46 34.36
CA SER A 92 -36.90 -13.57 35.01
C SER A 92 -37.82 -14.33 35.97
N VAL A 93 -38.23 -15.55 35.57
CA VAL A 93 -39.06 -16.46 36.38
C VAL A 93 -38.25 -17.04 37.54
N ALA A 94 -36.97 -17.38 37.33
CA ALA A 94 -36.09 -17.87 38.38
C ALA A 94 -35.78 -16.79 39.44
N SER A 95 -35.59 -15.53 39.03
CA SER A 95 -35.43 -14.41 39.97
C SER A 95 -36.70 -14.10 40.78
N THR A 96 -37.89 -14.49 40.29
CA THR A 96 -39.14 -14.44 41.06
C THR A 96 -39.40 -15.72 41.86
N ALA A 97 -38.87 -16.87 41.45
CA ALA A 97 -39.05 -18.16 42.10
C ALA A 97 -38.08 -18.44 43.27
N VAL A 98 -37.02 -17.65 43.45
CA VAL A 98 -36.14 -17.76 44.66
C VAL A 98 -36.87 -17.32 45.96
N ALA A 99 -38.12 -16.84 45.87
CA ALA A 99 -38.98 -16.62 47.03
C ALA A 99 -39.88 -17.81 47.43
N GLY A 100 -39.81 -18.98 46.77
CA GLY A 100 -40.76 -20.06 47.08
C GLY A 100 -40.32 -21.47 46.72
N THR A 101 -39.93 -22.22 47.76
CA THR A 101 -40.16 -23.67 47.99
C THR A 101 -39.76 -24.69 46.92
N GLY A 102 -38.93 -25.65 47.34
CA GLY A 102 -38.50 -26.79 46.53
C GLY A 102 -39.55 -27.87 46.33
N ALA A 103 -39.39 -28.63 45.24
CA ALA A 103 -39.76 -30.04 45.12
C ALA A 103 -39.19 -30.63 43.82
N SER A 104 -38.86 -31.92 43.90
CA SER A 104 -38.29 -32.81 42.87
C SER A 104 -39.28 -33.17 41.76
N ALA A 105 -38.81 -33.35 40.50
CA ALA A 105 -39.40 -34.35 39.58
C ALA A 105 -38.49 -34.69 38.38
N SER A 106 -38.65 -35.93 37.93
CA SER A 106 -37.85 -36.78 37.03
C SER A 106 -37.94 -36.48 35.53
N ALA A 107 -36.94 -36.99 34.78
CA ALA A 107 -36.83 -36.98 33.32
C ALA A 107 -37.83 -37.90 32.57
N PRO A 108 -38.05 -37.65 31.26
CA PRO A 108 -37.75 -38.70 30.27
C PRO A 108 -37.01 -38.22 28.98
N ASN A 109 -36.47 -39.23 28.27
CA ASN A 109 -35.78 -39.29 26.96
C ASN A 109 -36.69 -38.81 25.77
N LYS A 110 -36.27 -38.50 24.52
CA LYS A 110 -35.23 -39.01 23.60
C LYS A 110 -35.19 -38.04 22.38
N GLY A 111 -34.01 -37.75 21.81
CA GLY A 111 -33.82 -36.90 20.63
C GLY A 111 -32.64 -35.96 20.83
N ALA A 112 -31.43 -36.42 20.51
CA ALA A 112 -30.18 -35.77 20.88
C ALA A 112 -29.90 -34.50 20.04
N ALA A 113 -30.54 -33.38 20.43
CA ALA A 113 -29.86 -32.09 20.41
C ALA A 113 -28.88 -32.07 21.60
N PRO A 114 -27.68 -31.46 21.47
CA PRO A 114 -26.74 -31.40 22.58
C PRO A 114 -27.43 -30.69 23.76
N ARG A 115 -27.66 -31.43 24.85
CA ARG A 115 -28.12 -30.87 26.13
C ARG A 115 -26.98 -30.01 26.67
N LEU A 116 -26.98 -28.73 26.30
CA LEU A 116 -26.22 -27.70 27.00
C LEU A 116 -26.84 -27.57 28.40
N ASN A 117 -26.12 -28.07 29.41
CA ASN A 117 -26.48 -27.86 30.80
C ASN A 117 -26.60 -26.34 31.04
N ALA A 118 -27.81 -25.91 31.43
CA ALA A 118 -28.18 -24.52 31.67
C ALA A 118 -27.55 -23.95 32.96
N VAL A 119 -26.21 -23.91 33.01
CA VAL A 119 -25.44 -23.22 34.05
C VAL A 119 -24.54 -22.13 33.45
N GLY A 120 -24.47 -22.03 32.11
CA GLY A 120 -23.72 -20.99 31.41
C GLY A 120 -24.57 -19.78 31.07
N GLY A 121 -24.09 -18.57 31.40
CA GLY A 121 -24.75 -17.31 31.06
C GLY A 121 -24.96 -17.10 29.56
N SER A 122 -25.80 -16.13 29.19
CA SER A 122 -26.17 -15.80 27.80
C SER A 122 -24.95 -15.65 26.87
N LEU A 123 -23.82 -15.16 27.38
CA LEU A 123 -22.57 -15.05 26.63
C LEU A 123 -21.94 -16.40 26.27
N GLN A 124 -21.91 -17.39 27.17
CA GLN A 124 -21.33 -18.71 26.88
C GLN A 124 -22.10 -19.43 25.77
N LEU A 125 -23.43 -19.30 25.75
CA LEU A 125 -24.27 -19.80 24.66
C LEU A 125 -23.88 -19.18 23.32
N ILE A 126 -23.70 -17.86 23.30
CA ILE A 126 -23.26 -17.14 22.11
C ILE A 126 -21.86 -17.57 21.68
N GLU A 127 -20.89 -17.69 22.60
CA GLU A 127 -19.53 -18.13 22.29
C GLU A 127 -19.48 -19.59 21.79
N THR A 128 -20.36 -20.46 22.27
CA THR A 128 -20.46 -21.84 21.75
C THR A 128 -21.09 -21.91 20.37
N VAL A 129 -22.03 -21.01 20.05
CA VAL A 129 -22.73 -21.01 18.76
C VAL A 129 -21.93 -20.26 17.70
N ILE A 130 -21.31 -19.13 18.04
CA ILE A 130 -20.33 -18.43 17.21
C ILE A 130 -19.03 -19.25 17.25
N ALA A 131 -19.03 -20.37 16.53
CA ALA A 131 -17.82 -21.13 16.27
C ALA A 131 -16.74 -20.22 15.64
N GLY A 132 -15.46 -20.56 15.84
CA GLY A 132 -14.31 -19.67 15.62
C GLY A 132 -14.27 -18.90 14.30
N ASP A 133 -14.96 -19.39 13.27
CA ASP A 133 -14.89 -18.91 11.89
C ASP A 133 -16.21 -18.31 11.35
N MET A 134 -17.20 -18.04 12.22
CA MET A 134 -18.48 -17.43 11.82
C MET A 134 -18.38 -15.91 11.85
N THR A 135 -18.79 -15.24 10.77
CA THR A 135 -18.89 -13.77 10.69
C THR A 135 -20.32 -13.29 10.86
N LEU A 136 -20.48 -12.07 11.37
CA LEU A 136 -21.77 -11.44 11.59
C LEU A 136 -21.86 -10.12 10.82
N SER A 137 -23.03 -9.83 10.25
CA SER A 137 -23.32 -8.44 9.82
C SER A 137 -23.57 -7.55 11.03
N ILE A 138 -23.52 -6.23 10.84
CA ILE A 138 -23.77 -5.28 11.92
C ILE A 138 -25.20 -5.41 12.46
N GLU A 139 -26.18 -5.66 11.60
CA GLU A 139 -27.59 -5.83 11.97
C GLU A 139 -27.77 -7.11 12.80
N GLN A 140 -27.08 -8.19 12.44
CA GLN A 140 -27.09 -9.43 13.20
C GLN A 140 -26.45 -9.25 14.58
N ALA A 141 -25.33 -8.54 14.66
CA ALA A 141 -24.67 -8.23 15.92
C ALA A 141 -25.52 -7.29 16.79
N GLN A 142 -26.18 -6.30 16.21
CA GLN A 142 -27.13 -5.39 16.87
C GLN A 142 -28.33 -6.16 17.46
N ALA A 143 -28.94 -7.05 16.68
CA ALA A 143 -30.07 -7.86 17.13
C ALA A 143 -29.70 -8.72 18.34
N LEU A 144 -28.51 -9.34 18.33
CA LEU A 144 -28.03 -10.13 19.46
C LEU A 144 -27.68 -9.28 20.67
N MET A 145 -27.05 -8.11 20.46
CA MET A 145 -26.69 -7.18 21.52
C MET A 145 -27.93 -6.68 22.28
N GLN A 146 -29.05 -6.43 21.60
CA GLN A 146 -30.31 -5.99 22.22
C GLN A 146 -30.94 -7.05 23.15
N LEU A 147 -30.59 -8.32 22.97
CA LEU A 147 -31.09 -9.42 23.82
C LEU A 147 -30.26 -9.60 25.10
N LEU A 148 -29.07 -9.02 25.16
CA LEU A 148 -28.18 -9.08 26.32
C LEU A 148 -28.56 -8.00 27.33
N ARG A 149 -28.96 -8.42 28.55
CA ARG A 149 -29.38 -7.49 29.62
C ARG A 149 -28.25 -7.10 30.56
N SER A 150 -27.29 -8.00 30.80
CA SER A 150 -26.16 -7.73 31.67
C SER A 150 -25.11 -6.87 30.96
N SER A 151 -24.61 -5.85 31.65
CA SER A 151 -23.54 -4.99 31.13
C SER A 151 -22.27 -5.79 30.82
N ASP A 152 -21.93 -6.77 31.67
CA ASP A 152 -20.77 -7.64 31.47
C ASP A 152 -20.93 -8.55 30.25
N ASP A 153 -22.13 -9.09 30.02
CA ASP A 153 -22.41 -9.92 28.84
C ASP A 153 -22.35 -9.09 27.55
N ARG A 154 -22.86 -7.85 27.57
CA ARG A 154 -22.81 -6.92 26.44
C ARG A 154 -21.37 -6.56 26.08
N VAL A 155 -20.56 -6.23 27.08
CA VAL A 155 -19.14 -5.92 26.91
C VAL A 155 -18.39 -7.15 26.39
N GLY A 156 -18.60 -8.32 27.00
CA GLY A 156 -17.99 -9.58 26.58
C GLY A 156 -18.35 -9.94 25.14
N PHE A 157 -19.63 -9.80 24.77
CA PHE A 157 -20.10 -10.03 23.41
C PHE A 157 -19.49 -9.06 22.40
N ALA A 158 -19.45 -7.75 22.72
CA ALA A 158 -18.80 -6.76 21.88
C ALA A 158 -17.33 -7.12 21.62
N CYS A 159 -16.58 -7.46 22.67
CA CYS A 159 -15.18 -7.85 22.56
C CYS A 159 -14.98 -9.14 21.75
N HIS A 160 -15.95 -10.06 21.79
CA HIS A 160 -15.91 -11.32 21.05
C HIS A 160 -16.20 -11.13 19.55
N VAL A 161 -17.11 -10.22 19.20
CA VAL A 161 -17.63 -10.06 17.84
C VAL A 161 -16.94 -8.97 17.02
N ILE A 162 -16.34 -7.96 17.67
CA ILE A 162 -15.81 -6.76 16.99
C ILE A 162 -14.89 -7.06 15.78
N HIS A 163 -14.02 -8.06 15.87
CA HIS A 163 -13.11 -8.45 14.78
C HIS A 163 -13.68 -9.52 13.83
N ARG A 164 -14.87 -10.04 14.14
CA ARG A 164 -15.62 -11.03 13.36
C ARG A 164 -16.77 -10.41 12.56
N LEU A 165 -16.92 -9.10 12.63
CA LEU A 165 -17.83 -8.39 11.74
C LEU A 165 -17.37 -8.54 10.29
N VAL A 166 -18.36 -8.63 9.38
CA VAL A 166 -18.14 -8.59 7.94
C VAL A 166 -17.47 -7.26 7.57
N THR A 167 -16.61 -7.27 6.55
CA THR A 167 -15.82 -6.13 6.06
C THR A 167 -16.66 -4.86 5.84
N SER A 168 -17.92 -4.97 5.42
CA SER A 168 -18.81 -3.81 5.20
C SER A 168 -19.41 -3.20 6.48
N ALA A 169 -19.24 -3.83 7.64
CA ALA A 169 -19.81 -3.37 8.91
C ALA A 169 -18.85 -2.46 9.66
N GLU A 170 -19.35 -1.32 10.16
CA GLU A 170 -18.56 -0.42 10.99
C GLU A 170 -18.42 -1.00 12.42
N PRO A 171 -17.21 -1.41 12.88
CA PRO A 171 -17.02 -1.85 14.27
C PRO A 171 -17.38 -0.74 15.26
N GLY A 172 -17.26 0.51 14.80
CA GLY A 172 -17.70 1.70 15.51
C GLY A 172 -19.19 1.75 15.83
N GLN A 173 -20.05 1.25 14.94
CA GLN A 173 -21.49 1.16 15.21
C GLN A 173 -21.82 0.13 16.27
N LEU A 174 -21.04 -0.96 16.37
CA LEU A 174 -21.24 -1.93 17.46
C LEU A 174 -20.86 -1.31 18.80
N LEU A 175 -19.74 -0.59 18.84
CA LEU A 175 -19.26 0.11 20.03
C LEU A 175 -20.16 1.29 20.43
N SER A 176 -20.82 1.97 19.49
CA SER A 176 -21.72 3.10 19.80
C SER A 176 -23.00 2.66 20.51
N LEU A 177 -23.37 1.38 20.43
CA LEU A 177 -24.50 0.81 21.17
C LEU A 177 -24.18 0.64 22.67
N LEU A 178 -22.91 0.62 23.03
CA LEU A 178 -22.46 0.51 24.41
C LEU A 178 -22.51 1.87 25.11
N THR A 179 -22.90 1.85 26.38
CA THR A 179 -22.79 3.02 27.26
C THR A 179 -21.31 3.43 27.41
N GLU A 180 -21.07 4.65 27.91
CA GLU A 180 -19.70 5.13 28.11
C GLU A 180 -18.88 4.23 29.06
N GLN A 181 -19.51 3.75 30.13
CA GLN A 181 -18.87 2.82 31.09
C GLN A 181 -18.55 1.47 30.44
N GLU A 182 -19.47 0.94 29.62
CA GLU A 182 -19.26 -0.31 28.87
C GLU A 182 -18.15 -0.18 27.83
N ARG A 183 -18.07 0.95 27.12
CA ARG A 183 -16.96 1.22 26.16
C ARG A 183 -15.62 1.27 26.87
N LEU A 184 -15.57 1.89 28.06
CA LEU A 184 -14.36 1.93 28.87
C LEU A 184 -13.94 0.52 29.33
N ALA A 185 -14.91 -0.31 29.73
CA ALA A 185 -14.67 -1.71 30.09
C ALA A 185 -14.18 -2.53 28.88
N ALA A 186 -14.82 -2.37 27.72
CA ALA A 186 -14.40 -3.02 26.48
C ALA A 186 -12.98 -2.61 26.08
N ARG A 187 -12.62 -1.33 26.21
CA ARG A 187 -11.26 -0.82 25.94
C ARG A 187 -10.22 -1.43 26.86
N ARG A 188 -10.56 -1.68 28.13
CA ARG A 188 -9.66 -2.36 29.09
C ARG A 188 -9.48 -3.84 28.76
N LEU A 189 -10.53 -4.53 28.32
CA LEU A 189 -10.48 -5.95 28.00
C LEU A 189 -9.82 -6.23 26.65
N LEU A 190 -10.08 -5.40 25.65
CA LEU A 190 -9.46 -5.52 24.32
C LEU A 190 -8.02 -5.03 24.30
N GLY A 191 -7.66 -4.12 25.20
CA GLY A 191 -6.40 -3.40 25.10
C GLY A 191 -6.45 -2.31 24.01
N PRO A 192 -5.43 -1.44 23.96
CA PRO A 192 -5.45 -0.26 23.09
C PRO A 192 -5.42 -0.62 21.61
N VAL A 193 -4.66 -1.65 21.22
CA VAL A 193 -4.47 -1.98 19.80
C VAL A 193 -5.68 -2.71 19.23
N ALA A 194 -6.13 -3.80 19.86
CA ALA A 194 -7.31 -4.50 19.38
C ALA A 194 -8.57 -3.62 19.43
N TYR A 195 -8.73 -2.73 20.43
CA TYR A 195 -9.86 -1.80 20.46
C TYR A 195 -9.87 -0.82 19.27
N GLY A 196 -8.69 -0.35 18.84
CA GLY A 196 -8.54 0.63 17.74
C GLY A 196 -8.27 0.01 16.36
N PHE A 197 -8.21 -1.32 16.26
CA PHE A 197 -7.79 -1.99 15.02
C PHE A 197 -8.84 -1.86 13.91
N THR A 198 -8.42 -1.30 12.78
CA THR A 198 -9.22 -1.08 11.57
C THR A 198 -8.94 -2.17 10.55
N LYS A 199 -9.81 -3.17 10.47
CA LYS A 199 -9.63 -4.37 9.62
C LYS A 199 -9.59 -4.04 8.13
N ASN A 200 -10.31 -3.01 7.70
CA ASN A 200 -10.42 -2.62 6.29
C ASN A 200 -9.37 -1.60 5.86
N ASN A 201 -8.68 -1.02 6.84
CA ASN A 201 -7.51 -0.19 6.64
C ASN A 201 -6.42 -0.54 7.66
N PRO A 202 -5.75 -1.69 7.52
CA PRO A 202 -4.70 -2.13 8.44
C PRO A 202 -3.39 -1.36 8.23
N THR A 203 -3.27 -0.54 7.17
CA THR A 203 -2.05 0.19 6.83
C THR A 203 -1.60 1.08 8.00
N GLY A 204 -0.35 0.98 8.44
CA GLY A 204 0.18 1.72 9.59
C GLY A 204 1.14 0.90 10.45
N HIS A 205 1.60 1.52 11.54
CA HIS A 205 2.48 0.89 12.51
C HIS A 205 1.67 0.08 13.52
N HIS A 206 2.12 -1.14 13.79
CA HIS A 206 1.51 -2.03 14.77
C HIS A 206 2.55 -2.44 15.80
N ARG A 207 2.15 -2.35 17.07
CA ARG A 207 2.91 -2.83 18.22
C ARG A 207 2.02 -3.74 19.06
N LEU A 208 2.15 -5.04 18.86
CA LEU A 208 1.30 -6.06 19.48
C LEU A 208 2.04 -6.72 20.63
N ASP A 209 1.43 -6.77 21.81
CA ASP A 209 1.93 -7.58 22.92
C ASP A 209 1.25 -8.95 22.88
N LEU A 210 2.00 -9.94 22.41
CA LEU A 210 1.50 -11.29 22.17
C LEU A 210 1.16 -12.05 23.45
N ALA A 211 1.47 -11.52 24.65
CA ALA A 211 0.96 -12.05 25.91
C ALA A 211 -0.58 -11.91 25.99
N PHE A 212 -1.13 -10.85 25.40
CA PHE A 212 -2.57 -10.61 25.37
C PHE A 212 -3.25 -11.41 24.26
N LYS A 213 -4.36 -12.06 24.59
CA LYS A 213 -5.09 -12.93 23.65
C LYS A 213 -5.68 -12.12 22.49
N GLU A 214 -6.06 -10.88 22.74
CA GLU A 214 -6.72 -9.97 21.81
C GLU A 214 -5.72 -9.46 20.76
N ASP A 215 -4.52 -9.07 21.17
CA ASP A 215 -3.42 -8.72 20.27
C ASP A 215 -2.99 -9.91 19.39
N ARG A 216 -3.00 -11.14 19.94
CA ARG A 216 -2.78 -12.35 19.11
C ARG A 216 -3.86 -12.54 18.05
N LYS A 217 -5.13 -12.21 18.32
CA LYS A 217 -6.19 -12.27 17.31
C LYS A 217 -5.93 -11.25 16.19
N VAL A 218 -5.49 -10.04 16.55
CA VAL A 218 -5.09 -9.02 15.57
C VAL A 218 -3.92 -9.50 14.71
N ALA A 219 -2.89 -10.11 15.31
CA ALA A 219 -1.77 -10.70 14.57
C ALA A 219 -2.22 -11.77 13.57
N VAL A 220 -3.14 -12.66 13.96
CA VAL A 220 -3.71 -13.68 13.06
C VAL A 220 -4.46 -13.02 11.90
N LEU A 221 -5.30 -12.01 12.17
CA LEU A 221 -6.03 -11.27 11.12
C LEU A 221 -5.08 -10.59 10.13
N LEU A 222 -3.99 -9.99 10.62
CA LEU A 222 -2.97 -9.38 9.77
C LEU A 222 -2.23 -10.42 8.91
N CYS A 223 -1.98 -11.62 9.44
CA CYS A 223 -1.45 -12.74 8.64
C CYS A 223 -2.41 -13.14 7.52
N GLU A 224 -3.71 -13.23 7.80
CA GLU A 224 -4.71 -13.54 6.79
C GLU A 224 -4.78 -12.47 5.69
N ILE A 225 -4.71 -11.19 6.08
CA ILE A 225 -4.65 -10.08 5.14
C ILE A 225 -3.38 -10.20 4.29
N LYS A 226 -2.21 -10.39 4.91
CA LYS A 226 -0.94 -10.57 4.19
C LYS A 226 -0.98 -11.71 3.16
N ILE A 227 -1.60 -12.84 3.48
CA ILE A 227 -1.75 -13.96 2.53
C ILE A 227 -2.58 -13.54 1.30
N ARG A 228 -3.61 -12.72 1.48
CA ARG A 228 -4.40 -12.18 0.36
C ARG A 228 -3.57 -11.22 -0.48
N GLU A 229 -2.84 -10.30 0.16
CA GLU A 229 -1.96 -9.34 -0.52
C GLU A 229 -0.83 -10.05 -1.29
N ALA A 230 -0.29 -11.13 -0.75
CA ALA A 230 0.76 -11.93 -1.39
C ALA A 230 0.33 -12.50 -2.75
N LYS A 231 -0.97 -12.78 -2.95
CA LYS A 231 -1.49 -13.17 -4.27
C LYS A 231 -1.40 -12.03 -5.29
N LYS A 232 -1.63 -10.78 -4.88
CA LYS A 232 -1.49 -9.60 -5.74
C LYS A 232 -0.03 -9.36 -6.09
N GLU A 233 0.84 -9.42 -5.09
CA GLU A 233 2.29 -9.33 -5.26
C GLU A 233 2.85 -10.44 -6.17
N HIS A 234 2.33 -11.66 -6.05
CA HIS A 234 2.70 -12.76 -6.96
C HIS A 234 2.29 -12.47 -8.40
N ARG A 235 1.08 -11.98 -8.66
CA ARG A 235 0.64 -11.58 -10.02
C ARG A 235 1.56 -10.52 -10.62
N HIS A 236 1.88 -9.48 -9.84
CA HIS A 236 2.79 -8.42 -10.27
C HIS A 236 4.16 -8.98 -10.66
N ARG A 237 4.75 -9.84 -9.81
CA ARG A 237 6.04 -10.47 -10.09
C ARG A 237 6.02 -11.37 -11.33
N THR A 238 4.94 -12.12 -11.53
CA THR A 238 4.81 -12.98 -12.72
C THR A 238 4.74 -12.14 -13.99
N GLU A 239 4.00 -11.02 -13.97
CA GLU A 239 3.94 -10.11 -15.11
C GLU A 239 5.27 -9.41 -15.37
N PHE A 240 5.94 -8.91 -14.32
CA PHE A 240 7.30 -8.39 -14.43
C PHE A 240 8.23 -9.41 -15.09
N ALA A 241 8.23 -10.65 -14.58
CA ALA A 241 9.11 -11.69 -15.09
C ALA A 241 8.81 -12.05 -16.55
N ARG A 242 7.54 -12.00 -16.95
CA ARG A 242 7.10 -12.20 -18.34
C ARG A 242 7.66 -11.11 -19.24
N LEU A 243 7.49 -9.83 -18.88
CA LEU A 243 7.99 -8.71 -19.66
C LEU A 243 9.52 -8.70 -19.75
N ALA A 244 10.21 -8.93 -18.63
CA ALA A 244 11.67 -9.03 -18.63
C ALA A 244 12.20 -10.17 -19.52
N ALA A 245 11.48 -11.30 -19.58
CA ALA A 245 11.85 -12.41 -20.46
C ALA A 245 11.64 -12.10 -21.95
N MET A 246 10.64 -11.27 -22.29
CA MET A 246 10.43 -10.79 -23.67
C MET A 246 11.61 -9.93 -24.14
N GLU A 247 12.25 -9.20 -23.23
CA GLU A 247 13.46 -8.41 -23.47
C GLU A 247 14.77 -9.22 -23.35
N GLY A 248 14.68 -10.56 -23.37
CA GLY A 248 15.85 -11.45 -23.39
C GLY A 248 16.58 -11.60 -22.05
N ALA A 249 16.01 -11.12 -20.94
CA ALA A 249 16.62 -11.27 -19.62
C ALA A 249 16.23 -12.61 -18.97
N SER A 250 17.22 -13.38 -18.48
CA SER A 250 17.02 -14.63 -17.73
C SER A 250 17.63 -14.51 -16.31
N GLY A 251 16.91 -14.97 -15.27
CA GLY A 251 17.38 -14.91 -13.87
C GLY A 251 16.28 -14.66 -12.82
N ALA A 252 16.67 -14.61 -11.54
CA ALA A 252 15.77 -14.35 -10.41
C ALA A 252 15.49 -12.84 -10.21
N LEU A 253 14.29 -12.48 -9.73
CA LEU A 253 13.90 -11.10 -9.40
C LEU A 253 14.29 -10.78 -7.95
N GLU A 254 14.67 -9.53 -7.65
CA GLU A 254 14.81 -9.12 -6.25
C GLU A 254 13.44 -9.22 -5.56
N HIS A 255 13.39 -9.89 -4.41
CA HIS A 255 12.16 -10.07 -3.66
C HIS A 255 12.15 -9.19 -2.41
N VAL A 256 11.24 -8.23 -2.38
CA VAL A 256 11.04 -7.31 -1.25
C VAL A 256 9.61 -7.46 -0.78
N ASP A 257 9.41 -7.68 0.52
CA ASP A 257 8.06 -7.69 1.10
C ASP A 257 7.51 -6.27 1.12
N ARG A 258 6.52 -6.01 0.26
CA ARG A 258 5.86 -4.69 0.18
C ARG A 258 4.86 -4.45 1.31
N VAL A 259 4.42 -5.49 2.01
CA VAL A 259 3.28 -5.44 2.93
C VAL A 259 3.72 -5.47 4.38
N TRP A 260 4.64 -6.38 4.73
CA TRP A 260 5.12 -6.58 6.10
C TRP A 260 6.54 -6.05 6.23
N ARG A 261 6.70 -4.91 6.90
CA ARG A 261 7.92 -4.11 6.87
C ARG A 261 8.42 -3.78 8.28
N ASN A 262 9.70 -3.41 8.39
CA ASN A 262 10.31 -2.90 9.63
C ASN A 262 10.02 -3.78 10.86
N SER A 263 10.05 -5.10 10.68
CA SER A 263 9.47 -6.00 11.67
C SER A 263 10.49 -6.53 12.67
N THR A 264 10.11 -6.46 13.95
CA THR A 264 10.87 -7.01 15.07
C THR A 264 9.99 -7.82 16.01
N LEU A 265 10.53 -8.90 16.56
CA LEU A 265 9.93 -9.69 17.62
C LEU A 265 10.83 -9.64 18.85
N SER A 266 10.36 -8.99 19.91
CA SER A 266 11.09 -8.73 21.15
C SER A 266 12.44 -8.04 20.90
N GLY A 267 12.44 -7.05 19.99
CA GLY A 267 13.62 -6.25 19.61
C GLY A 267 14.59 -6.93 18.65
N ARG A 268 14.32 -8.16 18.22
CA ARG A 268 15.12 -8.86 17.20
C ARG A 268 14.45 -8.78 15.85
N SER A 269 15.22 -8.61 14.77
CA SER A 269 14.69 -8.67 13.40
C SER A 269 13.84 -9.93 13.21
N PHE A 270 12.66 -9.76 12.63
CA PHE A 270 11.71 -10.84 12.41
C PHE A 270 11.18 -10.77 10.97
N ASP A 271 11.32 -11.87 10.24
CA ASP A 271 10.77 -12.00 8.90
C ASP A 271 9.53 -12.90 8.95
N TRP A 272 8.40 -12.35 8.50
CA TRP A 272 7.16 -13.10 8.45
C TRP A 272 7.22 -14.23 7.43
N GLN A 273 6.62 -15.37 7.78
CA GLN A 273 6.49 -16.52 6.88
C GLN A 273 5.03 -16.97 6.84
N ALA A 274 4.58 -17.52 5.71
CA ALA A 274 3.20 -17.94 5.51
C ALA A 274 2.72 -19.00 6.53
N HIS A 275 3.66 -19.76 7.12
CA HIS A 275 3.39 -20.77 8.14
C HIS A 275 3.75 -20.31 9.55
N TRP A 276 4.03 -19.03 9.75
CA TRP A 276 4.35 -18.48 11.05
C TRP A 276 3.16 -18.64 12.00
N ALA A 277 3.39 -19.36 13.10
CA ALA A 277 2.43 -19.49 14.19
C ALA A 277 2.67 -18.35 15.19
N VAL A 278 1.63 -17.55 15.46
CA VAL A 278 1.70 -16.42 16.40
C VAL A 278 2.12 -16.94 17.79
N PRO A 279 3.26 -16.47 18.34
CA PRO A 279 3.72 -16.82 19.68
C PRO A 279 2.73 -16.44 20.79
N ARG A 280 2.92 -17.00 21.99
CA ARG A 280 2.10 -16.69 23.17
C ARG A 280 2.61 -15.53 24.01
N GLU A 281 3.79 -15.02 23.69
CA GLU A 281 4.49 -13.97 24.42
C GLU A 281 5.45 -13.24 23.47
N GLY A 282 5.91 -12.07 23.91
CA GLY A 282 6.81 -11.20 23.15
C GLY A 282 6.09 -10.02 22.52
N ILE A 283 6.86 -8.99 22.18
CA ILE A 283 6.36 -7.75 21.56
C ILE A 283 6.67 -7.80 20.07
N LEU A 284 5.65 -7.77 19.24
CA LEU A 284 5.77 -7.74 17.79
C LEU A 284 5.53 -6.32 17.29
N GLU A 285 6.57 -5.69 16.72
CA GLU A 285 6.51 -4.35 16.14
C GLU A 285 6.78 -4.42 14.64
N PHE A 286 5.97 -3.73 13.82
CA PHE A 286 6.12 -3.72 12.36
C PHE A 286 5.28 -2.62 11.72
N ASP A 287 5.60 -2.32 10.46
CA ASP A 287 4.75 -1.55 9.57
C ASP A 287 4.00 -2.48 8.63
N PHE A 288 2.69 -2.29 8.54
CA PHE A 288 1.83 -3.01 7.61
C PHE A 288 1.36 -2.06 6.51
N VAL A 289 1.40 -2.51 5.25
CA VAL A 289 0.95 -1.73 4.09
C VAL A 289 -0.01 -2.55 3.23
N GLN A 290 -1.27 -2.14 3.17
CA GLN A 290 -2.23 -2.75 2.27
C GLN A 290 -2.03 -2.21 0.84
N ILE A 291 -1.69 -3.09 -0.09
CA ILE A 291 -1.44 -2.76 -1.51
C ILE A 291 -2.69 -2.94 -2.38
N SER A 292 -3.66 -3.75 -1.94
CA SER A 292 -4.96 -3.90 -2.58
C SER A 292 -5.84 -2.68 -2.33
N ARG A 293 -6.51 -2.24 -3.39
CA ARG A 293 -7.38 -1.05 -3.32
C ARG A 293 -8.85 -1.45 -3.13
N PRO A 294 -9.65 -0.70 -2.36
CA PRO A 294 -11.07 -1.00 -2.13
C PRO A 294 -11.86 -1.23 -3.42
N GLN A 295 -11.64 -0.42 -4.45
CA GLN A 295 -12.30 -0.54 -5.76
C GLN A 295 -11.95 -1.81 -6.55
N GLU A 296 -10.84 -2.47 -6.21
CA GLU A 296 -10.46 -3.77 -6.80
C GLU A 296 -11.15 -4.94 -6.07
N LEU A 297 -11.55 -4.73 -4.82
CA LEU A 297 -12.13 -5.74 -3.94
C LEU A 297 -13.65 -5.76 -4.03
N GLU A 298 -14.27 -4.58 -4.18
CA GLU A 298 -15.72 -4.41 -4.17
C GLU A 298 -16.18 -3.46 -5.30
N ALA A 299 -17.20 -3.89 -6.05
CA ALA A 299 -17.77 -3.08 -7.11
C ALA A 299 -18.68 -1.99 -6.55
N GLY A 300 -18.52 -0.75 -7.03
CA GLY A 300 -19.38 0.38 -6.63
C GLY A 300 -18.90 1.12 -5.38
N VAL A 301 -17.66 0.91 -4.95
CA VAL A 301 -17.04 1.72 -3.89
C VAL A 301 -16.91 3.16 -4.38
N GLU A 302 -17.47 4.10 -3.61
CA GLU A 302 -17.39 5.53 -3.85
C GLU A 302 -16.69 6.24 -2.69
N ALA A 303 -16.17 7.44 -2.97
CA ALA A 303 -15.58 8.27 -1.94
C ALA A 303 -16.68 8.82 -1.02
N ILE A 304 -16.30 9.19 0.20
CA ILE A 304 -17.20 9.85 1.14
C ILE A 304 -17.83 11.09 0.49
N SER A 305 -19.15 11.18 0.58
CA SER A 305 -19.90 12.29 0.02
C SER A 305 -19.43 13.63 0.58
N ALA A 306 -19.49 14.70 -0.23
CA ALA A 306 -19.07 16.04 0.19
C ALA A 306 -19.76 16.50 1.49
N ASN A 307 -21.06 16.24 1.65
CA ASN A 307 -21.80 16.60 2.86
C ASN A 307 -21.36 15.80 4.10
N ALA A 308 -21.05 14.50 3.95
CA ALA A 308 -20.51 13.71 5.07
C ALA A 308 -19.09 14.14 5.43
N TRP A 309 -18.28 14.48 4.43
CA TRP A 309 -16.93 15.03 4.61
C TRP A 309 -16.95 16.39 5.33
N GLU A 310 -17.81 17.31 4.90
CA GLU A 310 -17.95 18.63 5.54
C GLU A 310 -18.35 18.53 7.01
N ARG A 311 -19.24 17.59 7.36
CA ARG A 311 -19.61 17.32 8.76
C ARG A 311 -18.42 16.81 9.56
N PHE A 312 -17.71 15.82 9.05
CA PHE A 312 -16.49 15.31 9.68
C PHE A 312 -15.45 16.44 9.91
N MET A 313 -15.24 17.28 8.90
CA MET A 313 -14.32 18.43 8.99
C MET A 313 -14.79 19.49 10.00
N LEU A 314 -16.09 19.61 10.27
CA LEU A 314 -16.60 20.45 11.35
C LEU A 314 -16.35 19.82 12.72
N ASP A 315 -16.60 18.51 12.86
CA ASP A 315 -16.43 17.79 14.11
C ASP A 315 -14.98 17.82 14.60
N ILE A 316 -13.99 17.66 13.71
CA ILE A 316 -12.57 17.65 14.08
C ILE A 316 -11.97 19.04 14.37
N LYS A 317 -12.66 20.14 14.03
CA LYS A 317 -12.12 21.50 14.23
C LYS A 317 -11.89 21.82 15.70
N ASP A 318 -12.80 21.36 16.55
CA ASP A 318 -12.79 21.61 17.99
C ASP A 318 -12.05 20.52 18.78
N MET A 319 -11.57 19.46 18.10
CA MET A 319 -10.83 18.37 18.71
C MET A 319 -9.34 18.69 18.87
N ASP A 320 -8.69 18.03 19.84
CA ASP A 320 -7.23 17.96 19.87
C ASP A 320 -6.70 17.31 18.58
N ARG A 321 -5.51 17.71 18.16
CA ARG A 321 -4.92 17.25 16.90
C ARG A 321 -4.67 15.73 16.89
N VAL A 322 -4.35 15.12 18.03
CA VAL A 322 -4.19 13.67 18.12
C VAL A 322 -5.55 12.98 17.99
N ASP A 323 -6.57 13.48 18.69
CA ASP A 323 -7.92 12.92 18.65
C ASP A 323 -8.53 13.03 17.24
N ALA A 324 -8.27 14.12 16.52
CA ALA A 324 -8.67 14.28 15.13
C ALA A 324 -8.08 13.19 14.21
N VAL A 325 -6.81 12.80 14.41
CA VAL A 325 -6.18 11.70 13.64
C VAL A 325 -6.78 10.35 14.02
N VAL A 326 -7.11 10.14 15.30
CA VAL A 326 -7.79 8.91 15.76
C VAL A 326 -9.18 8.79 15.13
N GLU A 327 -9.93 9.89 15.04
CA GLU A 327 -11.24 9.88 14.40
C GLU A 327 -11.13 9.70 12.87
N PHE A 328 -10.12 10.33 12.24
CA PHE A 328 -9.81 10.07 10.83
C PHE A 328 -9.46 8.60 10.57
N ARG A 329 -8.70 7.96 11.48
CA ARG A 329 -8.40 6.52 11.41
C ARG A 329 -9.68 5.69 11.46
N ARG A 330 -10.62 6.00 12.36
CA ARG A 330 -11.92 5.33 12.43
C ARG A 330 -12.72 5.50 11.15
N LEU A 331 -12.81 6.73 10.64
CA LEU A 331 -13.50 7.03 9.39
C LEU A 331 -12.92 6.23 8.21
N SER A 332 -11.59 6.08 8.17
CA SER A 332 -10.89 5.36 7.09
C SER A 332 -11.21 3.87 7.03
N ASP A 333 -11.74 3.26 8.10
CA ASP A 333 -12.14 1.84 8.09
C ASP A 333 -13.38 1.61 7.22
N THR A 334 -14.20 2.65 7.00
CA THR A 334 -15.51 2.51 6.33
C THR A 334 -15.60 3.38 5.08
N ALA A 335 -15.00 4.56 5.10
CA ALA A 335 -14.97 5.49 3.98
C ALA A 335 -13.70 5.39 3.14
N CYS A 336 -13.85 5.69 1.84
CA CYS A 336 -12.74 6.01 0.93
C CYS A 336 -12.73 7.53 0.66
N PHE A 337 -11.61 8.05 0.16
CA PHE A 337 -11.38 9.49 0.04
C PHE A 337 -10.92 9.85 -1.37
N MET A 338 -11.17 11.11 -1.73
CA MET A 338 -10.51 11.77 -2.86
C MET A 338 -9.22 12.46 -2.38
N VAL A 339 -8.21 12.60 -3.24
CA VAL A 339 -6.95 13.31 -2.92
C VAL A 339 -7.24 14.72 -2.42
N LYS A 340 -8.21 15.41 -3.02
CA LYS A 340 -8.64 16.74 -2.57
C LYS A 340 -9.11 16.75 -1.11
N GLN A 341 -9.84 15.73 -0.67
CA GLN A 341 -10.26 15.62 0.73
C GLN A 341 -9.05 15.39 1.63
N VAL A 342 -8.09 14.57 1.20
CA VAL A 342 -6.83 14.37 1.92
C VAL A 342 -6.03 15.69 2.03
N GLU A 343 -5.97 16.49 0.96
CA GLU A 343 -5.36 17.83 0.99
C GLU A 343 -6.06 18.74 2.01
N GLU A 344 -7.40 18.79 1.99
CA GLU A 344 -8.20 19.62 2.90
C GLU A 344 -7.96 19.28 4.39
N ILE A 345 -7.88 17.99 4.74
CA ILE A 345 -7.54 17.62 6.13
C ILE A 345 -6.10 17.97 6.45
N LEU A 346 -5.13 17.74 5.56
CA LEU A 346 -3.74 18.09 5.79
C LEU A 346 -3.53 19.59 6.00
N GLU A 347 -4.32 20.45 5.34
CA GLU A 347 -4.28 21.90 5.54
C GLU A 347 -4.70 22.34 6.96
N THR A 348 -5.46 21.51 7.69
CA THR A 348 -5.82 21.79 9.09
C THR A 348 -4.66 21.53 10.07
N PHE A 349 -3.63 20.81 9.61
CA PHE A 349 -2.41 20.52 10.38
C PHE A 349 -1.25 21.33 9.79
N SER A 350 -0.74 22.30 10.57
CA SER A 350 0.48 23.02 10.20
C SER A 350 1.68 22.07 10.08
N VAL A 351 2.74 22.53 9.40
CA VAL A 351 3.97 21.75 9.21
C VAL A 351 4.64 21.36 10.55
N GLU A 352 4.35 22.07 11.64
CA GLU A 352 4.82 21.72 12.99
C GLU A 352 4.32 20.34 13.45
N TYR A 353 3.20 19.87 12.90
CA TYR A 353 2.61 18.56 13.17
C TYR A 353 3.01 17.52 12.10
N SER A 354 4.23 17.57 11.56
CA SER A 354 4.69 16.65 10.51
C SER A 354 4.45 15.18 10.83
N ASN A 355 4.62 14.74 12.09
CA ASN A 355 4.33 13.35 12.47
C ASN A 355 2.86 12.97 12.27
N LEU A 356 1.92 13.86 12.63
CA LEU A 356 0.48 13.63 12.46
C LEU A 356 0.09 13.68 10.97
N ARG A 357 0.70 14.60 10.21
CA ARG A 357 0.52 14.70 8.75
C ARG A 357 0.98 13.43 8.05
N VAL A 358 2.12 12.86 8.47
CA VAL A 358 2.61 11.56 7.97
C VAL A 358 1.62 10.45 8.30
N GLU A 359 1.07 10.39 9.51
CA GLU A 359 0.05 9.38 9.86
C GLU A 359 -1.23 9.52 9.01
N ILE A 360 -1.70 10.74 8.73
CA ILE A 360 -2.82 10.99 7.79
C ILE A 360 -2.51 10.43 6.40
N LEU A 361 -1.31 10.69 5.88
CA LEU A 361 -0.84 10.21 4.58
C LEU A 361 -0.70 8.67 4.54
N ILE A 362 -0.27 8.05 5.64
CA ILE A 362 -0.21 6.59 5.77
C ILE A 362 -1.62 5.99 5.79
N ILE A 363 -2.54 6.60 6.55
CA ILE A 363 -3.94 6.17 6.64
C ILE A 363 -4.62 6.22 5.27
N CYS A 364 -4.37 7.26 4.46
CA CYS A 364 -5.03 7.42 3.17
C CYS A 364 -4.43 6.54 2.06
N PHE A 365 -3.24 5.96 2.25
CA PHE A 365 -2.51 5.21 1.21
C PHE A 365 -3.38 4.17 0.49
N SER A 366 -4.11 3.34 1.24
CA SER A 366 -5.01 2.31 0.69
C SER A 366 -6.44 2.74 0.51
N ARG A 367 -6.83 3.94 0.97
CA ARG A 367 -8.24 4.39 1.02
C ARG A 367 -8.53 5.55 0.08
N THR A 368 -7.56 5.96 -0.74
CA THR A 368 -7.76 7.02 -1.74
C THR A 368 -8.18 6.42 -3.09
N ILE A 369 -9.25 6.94 -3.69
CA ILE A 369 -9.81 6.43 -4.95
C ILE A 369 -9.04 6.93 -6.17
N ASP A 370 -8.87 8.25 -6.28
CA ASP A 370 -8.05 8.94 -7.29
C ASP A 370 -6.56 8.88 -6.94
N PHE A 371 -6.09 7.69 -6.57
CA PHE A 371 -4.77 7.41 -6.00
C PHE A 371 -3.59 7.92 -6.84
N LEU A 372 -3.73 8.11 -8.17
CA LEU A 372 -2.69 8.73 -9.01
C LEU A 372 -2.28 10.11 -8.49
N GLY A 373 -3.20 10.87 -7.89
CA GLY A 373 -2.89 12.17 -7.29
C GLY A 373 -2.03 12.08 -6.02
N LEU A 374 -1.81 10.88 -5.47
CA LEU A 374 -0.83 10.68 -4.39
C LEU A 374 0.60 10.56 -4.92
N HIS A 375 0.79 10.08 -6.15
CA HIS A 375 2.07 9.66 -6.70
C HIS A 375 2.62 10.62 -7.78
N GLY A 376 3.90 10.42 -8.12
CA GLY A 376 4.63 11.22 -9.11
C GLY A 376 5.04 12.61 -8.59
N VAL A 377 5.79 13.35 -9.40
CA VAL A 377 6.38 14.66 -9.03
C VAL A 377 5.34 15.68 -8.58
N ALA A 378 4.14 15.60 -9.14
CA ALA A 378 3.02 16.48 -8.83
C ALA A 378 2.10 15.92 -7.73
N GLY A 379 2.31 14.68 -7.29
CA GLY A 379 1.47 14.01 -6.31
C GLY A 379 1.71 14.46 -4.88
N LEU A 380 0.76 14.13 -4.01
CA LEU A 380 0.77 14.52 -2.60
C LEU A 380 2.03 14.05 -1.86
N TYR A 381 2.56 12.87 -2.16
CA TYR A 381 3.78 12.36 -1.53
C TYR A 381 5.03 13.14 -1.96
N ALA A 382 5.15 13.52 -3.24
CA ALA A 382 6.30 14.29 -3.71
C ALA A 382 6.25 15.75 -3.23
N ALA A 383 5.04 16.31 -3.10
CA ALA A 383 4.78 17.66 -2.60
C ALA A 383 5.00 17.81 -1.09
N ALA A 384 5.05 16.73 -0.33
CA ALA A 384 5.28 16.77 1.11
C ALA A 384 6.68 17.33 1.45
N PRO A 385 6.85 17.99 2.62
CA PRO A 385 8.15 18.43 3.12
C PRO A 385 9.19 17.29 3.16
N PRO A 386 10.50 17.57 3.02
CA PRO A 386 11.55 16.54 2.99
C PRO A 386 11.52 15.55 4.16
N GLN A 387 11.22 16.02 5.37
CA GLN A 387 11.10 15.17 6.56
C GLN A 387 9.91 14.21 6.47
N GLU A 388 8.74 14.69 6.03
CA GLU A 388 7.54 13.88 5.81
C GLU A 388 7.79 12.84 4.72
N ARG A 389 8.45 13.23 3.61
CA ARG A 389 8.83 12.30 2.53
C ARG A 389 9.75 11.19 3.01
N GLN A 390 10.71 11.50 3.87
CA GLN A 390 11.60 10.49 4.43
C GLN A 390 10.83 9.52 5.33
N ALA A 391 9.99 10.04 6.23
CA ALA A 391 9.15 9.20 7.08
C ALA A 391 8.20 8.29 6.28
N LEU A 392 7.62 8.81 5.19
CA LEU A 392 6.81 8.00 4.26
C LEU A 392 7.63 6.91 3.58
N ARG A 393 8.85 7.20 3.12
CA ARG A 393 9.75 6.19 2.52
C ARG A 393 10.12 5.11 3.53
N ASP A 394 10.38 5.48 4.78
CA ASP A 394 10.75 4.52 5.82
C ASP A 394 9.56 3.62 6.20
N ARG A 395 8.35 4.20 6.34
CA ARG A 395 7.14 3.50 6.77
C ARG A 395 6.46 2.71 5.65
N LEU A 396 6.19 3.34 4.51
CA LEU A 396 5.49 2.71 3.38
C LEU A 396 6.44 1.96 2.45
N GLY A 397 7.69 2.41 2.33
CA GLY A 397 8.69 1.82 1.43
C GLY A 397 8.74 2.44 0.04
N PRO A 398 9.94 2.61 -0.54
CA PRO A 398 10.11 3.16 -1.89
C PRO A 398 9.36 2.35 -2.97
N CYS A 399 9.29 1.02 -2.85
CA CYS A 399 8.53 0.18 -3.78
C CYS A 399 7.03 0.50 -3.80
N ASN A 400 6.45 0.94 -2.69
CA ASN A 400 5.03 1.29 -2.60
C ASN A 400 4.75 2.74 -3.00
N LEU A 401 5.77 3.60 -2.94
CA LEU A 401 5.67 4.99 -3.38
C LEU A 401 5.88 5.14 -4.89
N LEU A 402 6.53 4.18 -5.54
CA LEU A 402 6.63 4.08 -6.99
C LEU A 402 5.29 3.61 -7.59
N GLU A 403 4.67 4.49 -8.37
CA GLU A 403 3.57 4.13 -9.27
C GLU A 403 4.10 4.15 -10.71
N PRO A 404 4.16 3.00 -11.42
CA PRO A 404 4.66 2.94 -12.78
C PRO A 404 4.05 3.99 -13.71
N ALA A 405 2.73 4.24 -13.66
CA ALA A 405 2.09 5.24 -14.51
C ALA A 405 2.57 6.68 -14.23
N ALA A 406 3.10 6.94 -13.03
CA ALA A 406 3.59 8.23 -12.57
C ALA A 406 5.11 8.24 -12.28
N ALA A 407 5.87 7.32 -12.89
CA ALA A 407 7.30 7.12 -12.63
C ALA A 407 8.22 8.28 -13.03
N VAL A 408 7.73 9.30 -13.75
CA VAL A 408 8.54 10.48 -14.10
C VAL A 408 8.95 11.21 -12.82
N ASP A 409 10.22 11.14 -12.46
CA ASP A 409 10.82 11.76 -11.27
C ASP A 409 12.36 11.67 -11.31
N TYR A 410 13.03 12.29 -10.33
CA TYR A 410 14.43 12.05 -10.01
C TYR A 410 14.57 10.99 -8.93
N TYR A 411 15.44 10.03 -9.18
CA TYR A 411 15.72 8.91 -8.29
C TYR A 411 17.17 8.96 -7.82
N GLU A 412 17.35 8.76 -6.52
CA GLU A 412 18.64 8.57 -5.87
C GLU A 412 18.54 7.28 -5.04
N LEU A 413 19.15 6.21 -5.56
CA LEU A 413 18.93 4.83 -5.14
C LEU A 413 20.23 4.22 -4.60
N ASP A 414 20.28 4.02 -3.28
CA ASP A 414 21.31 3.23 -2.60
C ASP A 414 21.14 1.73 -2.88
N LEU A 415 21.96 1.19 -3.78
CA LEU A 415 21.87 -0.20 -4.23
C LEU A 415 22.25 -1.23 -3.16
N VAL A 416 22.77 -0.80 -2.00
CA VAL A 416 22.94 -1.68 -0.82
C VAL A 416 21.57 -2.16 -0.33
N ARG A 417 20.54 -1.32 -0.44
CA ARG A 417 19.19 -1.61 0.06
C ARG A 417 18.39 -2.42 -0.96
N PRO A 418 17.85 -3.60 -0.61
CA PRO A 418 17.03 -4.42 -1.51
C PRO A 418 15.86 -3.67 -2.14
N GLU A 419 15.21 -2.79 -1.40
CA GLU A 419 14.06 -2.03 -1.90
C GLU A 419 14.42 -1.00 -2.97
N HIS A 420 15.60 -0.39 -2.84
CA HIS A 420 16.11 0.55 -3.84
C HIS A 420 16.52 -0.21 -5.10
N ARG A 421 17.09 -1.41 -4.97
CA ARG A 421 17.35 -2.30 -6.11
C ARG A 421 16.06 -2.71 -6.83
N ALA A 422 15.01 -3.04 -6.08
CA ALA A 422 13.70 -3.36 -6.65
C ALA A 422 13.13 -2.17 -7.45
N VAL A 423 13.17 -0.95 -6.89
CA VAL A 423 12.78 0.27 -7.63
C VAL A 423 13.64 0.45 -8.89
N ALA A 424 14.96 0.27 -8.81
CA ALA A 424 15.83 0.37 -9.97
C ALA A 424 15.45 -0.67 -11.06
N GLN A 425 15.14 -1.92 -10.69
CA GLN A 425 14.67 -2.95 -11.64
C GLN A 425 13.35 -2.56 -12.33
N GLU A 426 12.40 -1.95 -11.59
CA GLU A 426 11.16 -1.43 -12.17
C GLU A 426 11.45 -0.31 -13.18
N LEU A 427 12.32 0.65 -12.87
CA LEU A 427 12.68 1.72 -13.80
C LEU A 427 13.35 1.17 -15.07
N VAL A 428 14.25 0.19 -14.93
CA VAL A 428 14.89 -0.47 -16.07
C VAL A 428 13.85 -1.20 -16.92
N LEU A 429 12.89 -1.91 -16.30
CA LEU A 429 11.83 -2.59 -17.04
C LEU A 429 10.95 -1.59 -17.81
N LEU A 430 10.54 -0.51 -17.16
CA LEU A 430 9.76 0.52 -17.82
C LEU A 430 10.53 1.09 -19.03
N SER A 431 11.83 1.38 -18.88
CA SER A 431 12.65 1.88 -19.99
C SER A 431 12.83 0.89 -21.14
N ALA A 432 12.71 -0.43 -20.89
CA ALA A 432 12.83 -1.44 -21.92
C ALA A 432 11.51 -1.65 -22.68
N VAL A 433 10.37 -1.54 -21.99
CA VAL A 433 9.03 -1.76 -22.56
C VAL A 433 8.46 -0.48 -23.20
N GLU A 434 8.82 0.69 -22.68
CA GLU A 434 8.38 1.99 -23.17
C GLU A 434 9.23 2.45 -24.38
N PRO A 435 8.65 3.20 -25.33
CA PRO A 435 9.42 3.74 -26.45
C PRO A 435 10.29 4.93 -26.02
N GLY A 436 11.53 4.97 -26.53
CA GLY A 436 12.52 6.04 -26.32
C GLY A 436 13.43 5.80 -25.12
N GLU A 437 14.43 6.66 -24.89
CA GLU A 437 15.24 6.56 -23.67
C GLU A 437 14.49 7.23 -22.54
N ASN A 438 14.01 6.42 -21.63
CA ASN A 438 13.30 6.91 -20.46
C ASN A 438 14.20 7.14 -19.25
N ILE A 439 15.48 6.74 -19.30
CA ILE A 439 16.45 7.00 -18.23
C ILE A 439 17.47 8.04 -18.72
N ALA A 440 17.51 9.17 -18.02
CA ALA A 440 18.45 10.26 -18.27
C ALA A 440 19.33 10.53 -17.06
N ASP A 441 20.45 11.22 -17.27
CA ASP A 441 21.40 11.66 -16.24
C ASP A 441 21.86 10.52 -15.31
N GLU A 442 21.96 9.30 -15.84
CA GLU A 442 22.32 8.13 -15.07
C GLU A 442 23.77 8.21 -14.59
N THR A 443 23.95 8.04 -13.28
CA THR A 443 25.25 7.97 -12.65
C THR A 443 25.28 6.81 -11.66
N LEU A 444 26.42 6.14 -11.57
CA LEU A 444 26.72 5.18 -10.52
C LEU A 444 27.92 5.72 -9.75
N ASP A 445 27.73 6.01 -8.47
CA ASP A 445 28.72 6.68 -7.62
C ASP A 445 29.24 7.99 -8.22
N GLY A 446 28.34 8.74 -8.87
CA GLY A 446 28.64 10.01 -9.55
C GLY A 446 29.33 9.87 -10.91
N VAL A 447 29.64 8.65 -11.36
CA VAL A 447 30.23 8.38 -12.68
C VAL A 447 29.11 8.11 -13.69
N ALA A 448 29.09 8.90 -14.77
CA ALA A 448 28.14 8.69 -15.86
C ALA A 448 28.39 7.35 -16.54
N PHE A 449 27.31 6.62 -16.81
CA PHE A 449 27.37 5.33 -17.52
C PHE A 449 26.13 5.17 -18.40
N SER A 450 25.92 4.00 -18.99
CA SER A 450 24.68 3.67 -19.70
C SER A 450 24.07 2.46 -19.00
N VAL A 451 22.78 2.54 -18.65
CA VAL A 451 22.10 1.47 -17.91
C VAL A 451 21.89 0.25 -18.82
N PRO A 452 22.55 -0.89 -18.57
CA PRO A 452 22.38 -2.05 -19.44
C PRO A 452 21.08 -2.79 -19.08
N ILE A 453 20.37 -3.30 -20.09
CA ILE A 453 19.15 -4.12 -19.91
C ILE A 453 19.39 -5.31 -18.97
N SER A 454 20.62 -5.81 -18.90
CA SER A 454 21.02 -6.86 -17.95
C SER A 454 20.72 -6.53 -16.47
N TRP A 455 20.58 -5.25 -16.09
CA TRP A 455 20.20 -4.83 -14.74
C TRP A 455 18.80 -5.29 -14.33
N LEU A 456 17.94 -5.69 -15.28
CA LEU A 456 16.68 -6.38 -14.97
C LEU A 456 16.86 -7.59 -14.05
N ARG A 457 18.02 -8.24 -14.10
CA ARG A 457 18.34 -9.45 -13.32
C ARG A 457 19.68 -9.38 -12.58
N ASN A 458 20.64 -8.63 -13.10
CA ASN A 458 22.01 -8.53 -12.58
C ASN A 458 22.31 -7.10 -12.11
N LEU A 459 21.50 -6.61 -11.17
CA LEU A 459 21.69 -5.26 -10.63
C LEU A 459 22.86 -5.25 -9.62
N PRO A 460 23.72 -4.22 -9.61
CA PRO A 460 24.78 -4.12 -8.62
C PRO A 460 24.23 -4.14 -7.19
N THR A 461 24.97 -4.74 -6.26
CA THR A 461 24.57 -4.83 -4.85
C THR A 461 25.12 -3.70 -3.99
N LYS A 462 25.87 -2.79 -4.58
CA LYS A 462 26.52 -1.64 -3.95
C LYS A 462 26.56 -0.47 -4.92
N GLY A 463 26.76 0.72 -4.36
CA GLY A 463 26.87 1.97 -5.10
C GLY A 463 25.58 2.79 -5.02
N GLN A 464 25.71 4.07 -5.33
CA GLN A 464 24.61 5.02 -5.42
C GLN A 464 24.23 5.21 -6.89
N PHE A 465 23.08 4.68 -7.28
CA PHE A 465 22.52 4.87 -8.61
C PHE A 465 21.59 6.07 -8.60
N SER A 466 21.87 7.07 -9.43
CA SER A 466 21.02 8.24 -9.57
C SER A 466 20.61 8.43 -11.03
N CYS A 467 19.35 8.74 -11.29
CA CYS A 467 18.85 9.01 -12.63
C CYS A 467 17.57 9.86 -12.62
N CYS A 468 17.28 10.48 -13.75
CA CYS A 468 16.00 11.10 -14.06
C CYS A 468 15.20 10.13 -14.93
N TYR A 469 14.03 9.68 -14.47
CA TYR A 469 13.10 8.95 -15.32
C TYR A 469 12.21 9.93 -16.09
N VAL A 470 12.14 9.81 -17.41
CA VAL A 470 11.49 10.76 -18.31
C VAL A 470 10.57 10.04 -19.29
N ARG A 471 9.50 10.73 -19.73
CA ARG A 471 8.56 10.23 -20.74
C ARG A 471 8.19 11.31 -21.74
N ASP A 472 7.91 10.89 -22.96
CA ASP A 472 7.16 11.68 -23.95
C ASP A 472 5.84 12.16 -23.32
N HIS A 473 5.39 13.37 -23.65
CA HIS A 473 4.10 13.88 -23.17
C HIS A 473 2.93 12.98 -23.56
N LYS A 474 2.88 12.50 -24.81
CA LYS A 474 1.89 11.56 -25.31
C LYS A 474 1.96 10.22 -24.60
N LEU A 475 3.18 9.68 -24.39
CA LEU A 475 3.35 8.42 -23.64
C LEU A 475 2.88 8.58 -22.19
N LEU A 476 3.22 9.70 -21.54
CA LEU A 476 2.79 10.00 -20.19
C LEU A 476 1.26 10.10 -20.11
N GLU A 477 0.63 10.82 -21.03
CA GLU A 477 -0.84 10.91 -21.10
C GLU A 477 -1.48 9.54 -21.34
N ASP A 478 -0.91 8.70 -22.21
CA ASP A 478 -1.39 7.34 -22.46
C ASP A 478 -1.26 6.45 -21.21
N CYS A 479 -0.12 6.48 -20.51
CA CYS A 479 0.09 5.72 -19.28
C CYS A 479 -0.86 6.17 -18.16
N LEU A 480 -1.01 7.48 -17.96
CA LEU A 480 -1.95 8.03 -16.97
C LEU A 480 -3.40 7.72 -17.32
N SER A 481 -3.78 7.77 -18.60
CA SER A 481 -5.14 7.45 -19.06
C SER A 481 -5.46 5.96 -18.89
N LYS A 482 -4.52 5.07 -19.22
CA LYS A 482 -4.65 3.62 -18.98
C LYS A 482 -4.80 3.33 -17.49
N ALA A 483 -3.98 3.95 -16.64
CA ALA A 483 -4.10 3.80 -15.20
C ALA A 483 -5.46 4.33 -14.71
N ALA A 484 -5.86 5.55 -15.09
CA ALA A 484 -7.14 6.12 -14.66
C ALA A 484 -8.36 5.27 -15.07
N ALA A 485 -8.30 4.58 -16.22
CA ALA A 485 -9.34 3.64 -16.64
C ALA A 485 -9.47 2.42 -15.71
N VAL A 486 -8.34 1.94 -15.16
CA VAL A 486 -8.32 0.84 -14.19
C VAL A 486 -8.86 1.30 -12.83
N TYR A 487 -8.56 2.54 -12.43
CA TYR A 487 -8.73 2.97 -11.05
C TYR A 487 -9.95 3.88 -10.78
N ARG A 488 -10.80 4.16 -11.78
CA ARG A 488 -12.03 5.00 -11.70
C ARG A 488 -11.81 6.31 -10.91
N GLY A 489 -11.39 7.36 -11.60
CA GLY A 489 -11.31 8.69 -11.03
C GLY A 489 -10.93 9.73 -12.09
N SER A 490 -11.31 10.99 -11.86
CA SER A 490 -10.76 12.08 -12.66
C SER A 490 -9.25 12.07 -12.44
N VAL A 491 -8.47 11.88 -13.51
CA VAL A 491 -7.05 12.25 -13.51
C VAL A 491 -7.00 13.65 -12.89
N CYS A 492 -6.36 13.81 -11.73
CA CYS A 492 -6.16 15.13 -11.14
C CYS A 492 -5.36 15.95 -12.15
N ARG A 493 -6.06 16.67 -13.03
CA ARG A 493 -5.50 17.58 -14.04
C ARG A 493 -4.76 18.77 -13.41
N ALA A 494 -4.72 18.86 -12.08
CA ALA A 494 -4.42 20.08 -11.35
C ALA A 494 -2.94 20.29 -11.04
N ARG A 495 -2.08 19.27 -11.12
CA ARG A 495 -0.63 19.46 -10.97
C ARG A 495 0.01 18.74 -12.14
N ARG A 496 0.34 19.49 -13.19
CA ARG A 496 1.10 18.95 -14.32
C ARG A 496 2.43 18.45 -13.75
N SER A 497 2.69 17.14 -13.82
CA SER A 497 4.07 16.66 -13.72
C SER A 497 4.90 17.43 -14.75
N PRO A 498 6.17 17.77 -14.48
CA PRO A 498 7.04 18.32 -15.51
C PRO A 498 7.04 17.35 -16.69
N SER A 499 6.35 17.72 -17.76
CA SER A 499 6.23 16.95 -18.99
C SER A 499 6.79 17.79 -20.11
N GLY A 500 7.71 17.23 -20.90
CA GLY A 500 8.28 17.92 -22.06
C GLY A 500 9.71 17.51 -22.34
N PHE A 501 9.97 17.17 -23.60
CA PHE A 501 11.26 16.75 -24.15
C PHE A 501 12.37 17.80 -24.18
N GLY A 502 12.03 19.09 -24.02
CA GLY A 502 12.96 20.17 -24.37
C GLY A 502 14.30 20.10 -23.64
N TRP A 503 14.30 19.59 -22.40
CA TRP A 503 15.52 19.44 -21.62
C TRP A 503 16.16 18.05 -21.76
N ALA A 504 15.39 16.96 -21.89
CA ALA A 504 15.93 15.59 -21.99
C ALA A 504 16.58 15.30 -23.35
N LEU A 505 15.97 15.77 -24.46
CA LEU A 505 16.55 15.65 -25.80
C LEU A 505 17.83 16.50 -25.92
N GLU A 506 17.79 17.73 -25.39
CA GLU A 506 18.96 18.61 -25.37
C GLU A 506 20.06 18.05 -24.44
N HIS A 507 19.70 17.42 -23.32
CA HIS A 507 20.65 16.73 -22.45
C HIS A 507 21.26 15.50 -23.14
N ARG A 508 20.49 14.75 -23.94
CA ARG A 508 21.02 13.68 -24.80
C ARG A 508 21.99 14.23 -25.82
N HIS A 509 21.62 15.29 -26.53
CA HIS A 509 22.51 15.96 -27.48
C HIS A 509 23.78 16.47 -26.77
N CYS A 510 23.69 16.99 -25.55
CA CYS A 510 24.84 17.35 -24.72
C CYS A 510 25.73 16.15 -24.41
N ARG A 511 25.16 15.02 -23.95
CA ARG A 511 25.96 13.82 -23.62
C ARG A 511 26.64 13.21 -24.83
N ILE A 512 25.94 13.16 -25.97
CA ILE A 512 26.52 12.72 -27.23
C ILE A 512 27.67 13.66 -27.62
N ARG A 513 27.44 14.98 -27.59
CA ARG A 513 28.50 15.99 -27.81
C ARG A 513 29.69 15.79 -26.89
N ASP A 514 29.45 15.63 -25.59
CA ASP A 514 30.50 15.54 -24.58
C ASP A 514 31.32 14.25 -24.71
N LYS A 515 30.67 13.12 -25.02
CA LYS A 515 31.39 11.86 -25.31
C LYS A 515 32.20 11.92 -26.59
N LEU A 516 31.66 12.53 -27.66
CA LEU A 516 32.40 12.75 -28.90
C LEU A 516 33.60 13.68 -28.67
N ARG A 517 33.42 14.78 -27.93
CA ARG A 517 34.48 15.73 -27.57
C ARG A 517 35.54 15.12 -26.64
N ALA A 518 35.16 14.17 -25.78
CA ALA A 518 36.08 13.52 -24.85
C ALA A 518 36.96 12.46 -25.54
N GLN A 519 36.48 11.81 -26.60
CA GLN A 519 37.21 10.76 -27.31
C GLN A 519 38.10 11.27 -28.46
N PHE A 520 37.76 12.41 -29.06
CA PHE A 520 38.46 12.93 -30.25
C PHE A 520 38.97 14.35 -30.03
N CYS A 521 40.16 14.66 -30.56
CA CYS A 521 40.79 15.98 -30.39
C CYS A 521 40.20 17.04 -31.34
N SER A 522 39.59 16.62 -32.45
CA SER A 522 38.88 17.49 -33.39
C SER A 522 37.59 16.87 -33.90
N VAL A 523 36.68 17.71 -34.40
CA VAL A 523 35.39 17.26 -34.97
C VAL A 523 35.61 16.51 -36.28
N GLU A 524 36.63 16.92 -37.03
CA GLU A 524 37.03 16.32 -38.31
C GLU A 524 37.57 14.90 -38.11
N GLU A 525 38.38 14.66 -37.07
CA GLU A 525 38.82 13.30 -36.68
C GLU A 525 37.66 12.43 -36.22
N CYS A 526 36.73 13.01 -35.45
CA CYS A 526 35.52 12.33 -35.00
C CYS A 526 34.69 11.89 -36.22
N PHE A 527 34.40 12.79 -37.15
CA PHE A 527 33.62 12.49 -38.35
C PHE A 527 34.27 11.39 -39.19
N ALA A 528 35.58 11.48 -39.43
CA ALA A 528 36.33 10.46 -40.16
C ALA A 528 36.35 9.09 -39.47
N ALA A 529 36.22 9.04 -38.14
CA ALA A 529 36.13 7.78 -37.39
C ALA A 529 34.74 7.15 -37.46
N LEU A 530 33.69 7.95 -37.69
CA LEU A 530 32.30 7.47 -37.86
C LEU A 530 32.00 7.10 -39.33
N ASP A 531 32.57 7.84 -40.29
CA ASP A 531 32.41 7.65 -41.74
C ASP A 531 33.28 6.47 -42.25
N GLU A 532 32.79 5.23 -42.07
CA GLU A 532 33.54 4.01 -42.41
C GLU A 532 33.84 3.87 -43.91
N ASP A 533 32.95 4.36 -44.78
CA ASP A 533 33.09 4.25 -46.23
C ASP A 533 33.74 5.49 -46.88
N SER A 534 34.06 6.52 -46.07
CA SER A 534 34.65 7.78 -46.53
C SER A 534 33.79 8.48 -47.60
N SER A 535 32.47 8.31 -47.51
CA SER A 535 31.51 8.92 -48.43
C SER A 535 31.37 10.42 -48.23
N GLY A 536 31.82 10.95 -47.09
CA GLY A 536 31.69 12.37 -46.74
C GLY A 536 30.33 12.74 -46.16
N THR A 537 29.44 11.76 -45.94
CA THR A 537 28.17 11.91 -45.22
C THR A 537 27.99 10.72 -44.27
N LEU A 538 27.25 10.90 -43.17
CA LEU A 538 26.93 9.82 -42.24
C LEU A 538 25.52 9.33 -42.52
N ASN A 539 25.40 8.09 -42.97
CA ASN A 539 24.11 7.42 -43.04
C ASN A 539 23.70 6.85 -41.66
N ARG A 540 22.44 6.44 -41.54
CA ARG A 540 21.88 5.85 -40.31
C ARG A 540 22.76 4.75 -39.70
N ARG A 541 23.35 3.89 -40.54
CA ARG A 541 24.14 2.75 -40.08
C ARG A 541 25.49 3.19 -39.53
N GLU A 542 26.20 4.05 -40.24
CA GLU A 542 27.47 4.64 -39.77
C GLU A 542 27.28 5.43 -38.47
N LEU A 543 26.21 6.23 -38.38
CA LEU A 543 25.90 6.99 -37.18
C LEU A 543 25.66 6.05 -35.97
N ALA A 544 24.89 4.99 -36.16
CA ALA A 544 24.62 4.01 -35.09
C ALA A 544 25.88 3.26 -34.64
N VAL A 545 26.65 2.72 -35.59
CA VAL A 545 27.86 1.93 -35.31
C VAL A 545 28.97 2.81 -34.73
N GLY A 546 29.12 4.02 -35.27
CA GLY A 546 30.08 5.02 -34.82
C GLY A 546 29.83 5.49 -33.39
N LEU A 547 28.58 5.80 -33.05
CA LEU A 547 28.21 6.16 -31.68
C LEU A 547 28.42 5.00 -30.70
N ALA A 548 28.13 3.76 -31.11
CA ALA A 548 28.36 2.57 -30.29
C ALA A 548 29.85 2.38 -29.95
N LYS A 549 30.76 2.63 -30.91
CA LYS A 549 32.22 2.60 -30.70
C LYS A 549 32.69 3.64 -29.68
N VAL A 550 31.99 4.76 -29.57
CA VAL A 550 32.26 5.87 -28.63
C VAL A 550 31.57 5.64 -27.26
N GLY A 551 30.93 4.49 -27.08
CA GLY A 551 30.25 4.12 -25.84
C GLY A 551 28.88 4.79 -25.68
N VAL A 552 28.23 5.17 -26.79
CA VAL A 552 26.84 5.65 -26.86
C VAL A 552 26.02 4.60 -27.60
N TRP A 553 25.11 3.93 -26.91
CA TRP A 553 24.24 2.91 -27.50
C TRP A 553 22.86 3.50 -27.72
N LEU A 554 22.43 3.58 -28.98
CA LEU A 554 21.10 4.08 -29.39
C LEU A 554 20.33 2.95 -30.09
N ASP A 555 19.03 2.86 -29.83
CA ASP A 555 18.12 1.98 -30.56
C ASP A 555 17.84 2.52 -31.98
N GLY A 556 17.24 1.69 -32.85
CA GLY A 556 16.98 2.10 -34.23
C GLY A 556 16.07 3.33 -34.36
N ARG A 557 15.13 3.55 -33.44
CA ARG A 557 14.23 4.71 -33.46
C ARG A 557 14.97 5.97 -32.99
N GLU A 558 15.88 5.83 -32.05
CA GLU A 558 16.69 6.90 -31.49
C GLU A 558 17.76 7.38 -32.45
N VAL A 559 18.37 6.47 -33.21
CA VAL A 559 19.29 6.83 -34.29
C VAL A 559 18.55 7.64 -35.36
N ASN A 560 17.32 7.25 -35.71
CA ASN A 560 16.49 8.03 -36.64
C ASN A 560 16.15 9.41 -36.09
N ALA A 561 15.71 9.49 -34.84
CA ALA A 561 15.39 10.77 -34.21
C ALA A 561 16.61 11.70 -34.12
N LEU A 562 17.80 11.15 -33.87
CA LEU A 562 19.06 11.91 -33.89
C LEU A 562 19.42 12.34 -35.32
N LEU A 563 19.28 11.45 -36.30
CA LEU A 563 19.52 11.76 -37.70
C LEU A 563 18.59 12.87 -38.19
N ASP A 564 17.29 12.78 -37.91
CA ASP A 564 16.30 13.81 -38.23
C ASP A 564 16.58 15.15 -37.53
N ALA A 565 17.23 15.12 -36.35
CA ALA A 565 17.63 16.33 -35.62
C ALA A 565 18.93 16.96 -36.16
N LEU A 566 19.79 16.16 -36.80
CA LEU A 566 21.06 16.57 -37.39
C LEU A 566 20.90 17.03 -38.84
N ASP A 567 20.08 16.32 -39.59
CA ASP A 567 19.78 16.51 -41.01
C ASP A 567 18.85 17.71 -41.19
N THR A 568 19.45 18.89 -41.28
CA THR A 568 18.74 20.15 -41.42
C THR A 568 18.30 20.43 -42.85
N ASP A 569 18.95 19.80 -43.83
CA ASP A 569 18.64 19.95 -45.24
C ASP A 569 17.65 18.90 -45.79
N GLY A 570 17.36 17.85 -45.01
CA GLY A 570 16.41 16.78 -45.33
C GLY A 570 16.97 15.77 -46.33
N GLY A 571 18.29 15.65 -46.45
CA GLY A 571 18.99 14.77 -47.37
C GLY A 571 18.97 13.28 -47.00
N GLY A 572 18.52 12.94 -45.78
CA GLY A 572 18.51 11.59 -45.22
C GLY A 572 19.89 11.09 -44.75
N THR A 573 20.90 11.95 -44.77
CA THR A 573 22.28 11.69 -44.33
C THR A 573 22.87 12.96 -43.73
N VAL A 574 23.76 12.84 -42.75
CA VAL A 574 24.33 14.00 -42.05
C VAL A 574 25.66 14.40 -42.66
N ASP A 575 25.80 15.64 -43.15
CA ASP A 575 27.07 16.12 -43.70
C ASP A 575 28.04 16.62 -42.60
N ILE A 576 29.30 16.85 -42.96
CA ILE A 576 30.33 17.31 -42.00
C ILE A 576 29.99 18.67 -41.37
N LYS A 577 29.27 19.56 -42.06
CA LYS A 577 28.90 20.88 -41.55
C LYS A 577 27.76 20.77 -40.54
N GLU A 578 26.77 19.93 -40.81
CA GLU A 578 25.67 19.59 -39.91
C GLU A 578 26.18 18.89 -38.65
N PHE A 579 27.04 17.88 -38.83
CA PHE A 579 27.70 17.22 -37.72
C PHE A 579 28.54 18.19 -36.90
N LYS A 580 29.28 19.10 -37.54
CA LYS A 580 30.07 20.12 -36.85
C LYS A 580 29.20 21.12 -36.11
N ALA A 581 28.09 21.56 -36.69
CA ALA A 581 27.14 22.44 -36.02
C ALA A 581 26.55 21.78 -34.78
N PHE A 582 26.24 20.48 -34.84
CA PHE A 582 25.81 19.71 -33.69
C PHE A 582 26.91 19.55 -32.65
N VAL A 583 28.10 19.06 -33.02
CA VAL A 583 29.21 18.84 -32.09
C VAL A 583 29.68 20.15 -31.44
N GLN A 584 29.56 21.29 -32.12
CA GLN A 584 29.94 22.61 -31.63
C GLN A 584 28.77 23.40 -31.02
N GLY A 585 27.55 22.87 -31.07
CA GLY A 585 26.36 23.48 -30.46
C GLY A 585 26.56 23.76 -28.97
N GLY A 586 26.01 24.89 -28.50
CA GLY A 586 26.23 25.40 -27.16
C GLY A 586 25.70 24.46 -26.05
N SER A 587 26.53 24.21 -25.04
CA SER A 587 26.10 23.62 -23.76
C SER A 587 25.37 24.69 -22.94
N SER A 588 24.22 25.17 -23.39
CA SER A 588 23.37 26.08 -22.63
C SER A 588 22.12 25.37 -22.11
N VAL A 589 22.34 24.24 -21.44
CA VAL A 589 21.38 23.76 -20.45
C VAL A 589 22.03 24.13 -19.13
N GLN A 590 21.36 24.97 -18.32
CA GLN A 590 21.61 24.93 -16.89
C GLN A 590 21.52 23.45 -16.53
N THR A 591 22.64 22.81 -16.17
CA THR A 591 22.63 21.46 -15.61
C THR A 591 21.43 21.39 -14.70
N TRP A 592 20.48 20.51 -15.03
CA TRP A 592 19.35 20.26 -14.17
C TRP A 592 19.96 19.86 -12.83
N THR A 593 20.00 20.84 -11.93
CA THR A 593 20.51 20.67 -10.57
C THR A 593 19.27 20.65 -9.70
N PRO A 594 19.24 19.80 -8.67
CA PRO A 594 18.15 19.79 -7.68
C PRO A 594 17.82 21.19 -7.14
N ALA A 595 18.78 22.13 -7.19
CA ALA A 595 18.64 23.53 -6.79
C ALA A 595 17.72 24.39 -7.67
N SER A 596 17.41 23.97 -8.90
CA SER A 596 16.60 24.75 -9.86
C SER A 596 15.08 24.48 -9.74
N HIS A 597 14.68 23.54 -8.89
CA HIS A 597 13.33 23.35 -8.37
C HIS A 597 13.32 23.59 -6.84
N PRO A 598 12.17 23.83 -6.18
CA PRO A 598 12.09 24.10 -4.74
C PRO A 598 12.52 22.93 -3.82
N ILE A 599 13.19 21.91 -4.37
CA ILE A 599 13.60 20.71 -3.66
C ILE A 599 15.05 20.91 -3.22
N ALA A 600 15.21 21.70 -2.16
CA ALA A 600 16.50 21.92 -1.51
C ALA A 600 17.17 20.58 -1.13
N ARG A 601 18.42 20.38 -1.54
CA ARG A 601 19.32 19.44 -0.84
C ARG A 601 19.56 19.96 0.58
N PRO A 602 19.62 19.11 1.62
CA PRO A 602 20.29 19.49 2.85
C PRO A 602 21.77 19.71 2.53
N ARG A 603 22.32 20.86 2.95
CA ARG A 603 23.78 21.06 2.96
C ARG A 603 24.40 19.95 3.82
N SER A 604 25.32 19.18 3.26
CA SER A 604 26.19 18.30 4.02
C SER A 604 26.95 19.14 5.06
N LEU A 605 26.76 18.83 6.33
CA LEU A 605 27.61 19.28 7.41
C LEU A 605 28.88 18.41 7.40
N GLU A 606 29.78 18.68 6.45
CA GLU A 606 31.19 18.33 6.61
C GLU A 606 31.98 19.62 6.86
N GLY A 607 32.61 19.68 8.04
CA GLY A 607 33.57 20.72 8.38
C GLY A 607 33.14 21.62 9.53
N SER A 608 33.25 21.11 10.77
CA SER A 608 33.84 21.85 11.90
C SER A 608 33.97 20.92 13.11
N ILE A 609 34.96 20.02 13.05
CA ILE A 609 35.61 19.55 14.29
C ILE A 609 36.53 20.70 14.71
N LEU A 610 36.03 21.56 15.60
CA LEU A 610 36.90 22.36 16.46
C LEU A 610 36.71 21.88 17.89
N HIS A 611 37.76 21.25 18.39
CA HIS A 611 38.00 21.10 19.81
C HIS A 611 37.91 22.47 20.48
N THR A 612 37.13 22.57 21.56
CA THR A 612 37.67 22.96 22.88
C THR A 612 36.57 22.83 23.92
N GLY A 613 36.80 21.94 24.88
CA GLY A 613 35.99 21.90 26.09
C GLY A 613 36.36 23.08 26.99
N LYS A 614 35.34 23.69 27.63
CA LYS A 614 35.41 23.99 29.06
C LYS A 614 34.06 24.43 29.64
N LYS A 615 33.74 23.72 30.71
CA LYS A 615 33.15 24.16 31.99
C LYS A 615 31.70 24.64 32.04
N ILE A 616 30.93 23.80 32.72
CA ILE A 616 29.75 24.06 33.55
C ILE A 616 30.06 25.14 34.60
N GLU A 617 29.12 26.08 34.77
CA GLU A 617 28.73 26.85 35.97
C GLU A 617 27.52 27.70 35.48
N GLY A 618 26.27 27.51 35.90
CA GLY A 618 25.69 27.78 37.22
C GLY A 618 24.90 29.10 37.17
N GLY A 619 23.58 29.10 37.40
CA GLY A 619 22.82 30.35 37.65
C GLY A 619 21.34 30.36 37.26
N SER A 620 20.49 30.23 38.26
CA SER A 620 19.04 30.50 38.27
C SER A 620 18.73 32.00 38.16
N ILE A 621 17.54 32.37 37.66
CA ILE A 621 16.57 33.39 38.15
C ILE A 621 15.68 33.87 36.97
N GLY A 622 14.34 33.71 37.06
CA GLY A 622 13.35 34.41 36.21
C GLY A 622 12.85 35.72 36.86
N PRO A 623 11.65 36.26 36.58
CA PRO A 623 10.84 36.33 35.35
C PRO A 623 10.46 37.82 35.00
N SER A 624 9.41 38.03 34.17
CA SER A 624 8.69 39.31 33.85
C SER A 624 9.25 40.13 32.66
N SER A 625 8.51 40.85 31.80
CA SER A 625 7.08 41.20 31.67
C SER A 625 6.83 41.89 30.32
N GLN A 626 5.61 41.70 29.78
CA GLN A 626 4.71 42.65 29.08
C GLN A 626 5.14 43.65 27.99
N ALA A 627 4.16 43.84 27.08
CA ALA A 627 3.84 44.96 26.17
C ALA A 627 4.26 44.73 24.71
N GLY A 628 3.42 44.89 23.68
CA GLY A 628 2.13 45.55 23.56
C GLY A 628 2.11 46.42 22.30
N SER A 629 1.06 46.25 21.48
CA SER A 629 0.51 47.23 20.52
C SER A 629 0.90 47.17 19.03
N GLN A 630 -0.11 46.84 18.20
CA GLN A 630 -0.32 47.41 16.86
C GLN A 630 -0.66 48.92 16.95
N PRO A 631 -0.76 49.67 15.82
CA PRO A 631 -2.04 49.74 15.08
C PRO A 631 -1.90 50.02 13.55
N GLY A 632 -3.02 49.94 12.81
CA GLY A 632 -3.24 50.88 11.69
C GLY A 632 -3.83 50.32 10.39
N SER A 633 -5.13 50.49 10.24
CA SER A 633 -6.00 50.18 9.09
C SER A 633 -5.95 51.22 7.96
N ARG A 634 -6.39 50.83 6.75
CA ARG A 634 -7.07 51.74 5.81
C ARG A 634 -8.02 51.01 4.84
N VAL A 635 -9.10 51.73 4.54
CA VAL A 635 -10.39 51.35 3.93
C VAL A 635 -10.50 51.90 2.49
N SER A 636 -11.50 51.39 1.75
CA SER A 636 -12.25 51.97 0.60
C SER A 636 -11.98 51.28 -0.75
N SER A 637 -12.92 51.08 -1.67
CA SER A 637 -14.39 51.20 -1.73
C SER A 637 -14.86 50.66 -3.11
N ARG A 638 -16.08 50.12 -3.18
CA ARG A 638 -16.84 49.70 -4.38
C ARG A 638 -17.18 50.89 -5.32
N PRO A 639 -17.59 50.66 -6.60
CA PRO A 639 -19.03 50.55 -6.89
C PRO A 639 -19.44 49.57 -8.01
N SER A 640 -20.75 49.36 -8.08
CA SER A 640 -21.58 48.45 -8.86
C SER A 640 -22.16 49.05 -10.15
N SER A 641 -22.47 48.23 -11.16
CA SER A 641 -23.75 48.31 -11.93
C SER A 641 -23.92 47.19 -12.98
N ARG A 642 -25.07 46.51 -12.94
CA ARG A 642 -25.78 45.78 -14.03
C ARG A 642 -26.69 46.78 -14.79
N PRO A 643 -27.35 46.52 -15.95
CA PRO A 643 -28.25 45.36 -16.19
C PRO A 643 -28.50 44.88 -17.67
N GLY A 644 -29.36 43.85 -17.82
CA GLY A 644 -30.16 43.51 -19.03
C GLY A 644 -29.48 42.59 -20.06
N SER A 645 -30.11 41.64 -20.76
CA SER A 645 -31.50 41.21 -20.92
C SER A 645 -31.53 39.94 -21.80
N ARG A 646 -32.47 39.01 -21.56
CA ARG A 646 -32.89 37.94 -22.48
C ARG A 646 -33.56 38.53 -23.74
N PRO A 647 -33.63 37.79 -24.86
CA PRO A 647 -34.88 37.08 -25.17
C PRO A 647 -34.72 35.68 -25.79
N THR A 648 -35.85 34.98 -25.73
CA THR A 648 -36.25 33.67 -26.22
C THR A 648 -36.61 33.66 -27.71
N SER A 649 -36.45 32.53 -28.43
CA SER A 649 -37.54 31.86 -29.18
C SER A 649 -37.07 30.67 -30.05
N ARG A 650 -37.46 29.47 -29.62
CA ARG A 650 -38.27 28.41 -30.28
C ARG A 650 -38.43 28.35 -31.82
N MET A 651 -38.61 27.08 -32.27
CA MET A 651 -39.19 26.52 -33.53
C MET A 651 -38.14 26.07 -34.56
N SER A 652 -38.26 24.94 -35.26
CA SER A 652 -39.09 23.72 -35.19
C SER A 652 -38.69 22.83 -36.38
N LYS A 653 -38.80 21.51 -36.20
CA LYS A 653 -39.11 20.46 -37.20
C LYS A 653 -38.06 20.08 -38.26
N GLY A 654 -37.88 18.76 -38.38
CA GLY A 654 -37.31 18.10 -39.56
C GLY A 654 -37.10 16.60 -39.34
N ASN A 655 -38.16 15.82 -39.57
CA ASN A 655 -38.19 14.35 -39.55
C ASN A 655 -37.18 13.71 -40.50
N GLY A 656 -36.80 12.45 -40.21
CA GLY A 656 -36.21 11.55 -41.21
C GLY A 656 -35.84 10.19 -40.62
N ALA A 657 -36.82 9.29 -40.57
CA ALA A 657 -36.61 7.85 -40.38
C ALA A 657 -35.87 7.26 -41.59
N GLY A 658 -35.04 6.24 -41.37
CA GLY A 658 -34.35 5.52 -42.44
C GLY A 658 -33.57 4.32 -41.92
N SER A 659 -34.14 3.16 -42.17
CA SER A 659 -33.77 1.80 -41.79
C SER A 659 -32.60 1.20 -42.58
N ASN A 660 -32.09 0.11 -42.01
CA ASN A 660 -31.58 -1.12 -42.65
C ASN A 660 -30.10 -1.31 -43.05
N ASP A 661 -29.63 -2.47 -42.59
CA ASP A 661 -28.82 -3.49 -43.25
C ASP A 661 -27.36 -3.21 -43.64
N GLY A 662 -26.45 -3.85 -42.89
CA GLY A 662 -25.85 -5.10 -43.38
C GLY A 662 -24.48 -5.03 -44.08
N VAL A 663 -23.70 -6.09 -43.80
CA VAL A 663 -22.64 -6.73 -44.62
C VAL A 663 -21.17 -6.47 -44.23
N GLU A 664 -20.62 -7.53 -43.61
CA GLU A 664 -19.37 -8.28 -43.85
C GLU A 664 -18.12 -7.69 -44.54
N GLY A 665 -16.97 -8.25 -44.10
CA GLY A 665 -15.73 -8.44 -44.86
C GLY A 665 -14.58 -7.59 -44.30
N GLY A 666 -13.48 -8.11 -43.73
CA GLY A 666 -12.78 -9.36 -44.03
C GLY A 666 -11.56 -9.04 -44.89
N LEU A 667 -10.41 -8.77 -44.25
CA LEU A 667 -9.04 -9.08 -44.67
C LEU A 667 -8.09 -8.88 -43.49
#